data_AF-F9X293-F1
#
_entry.id   AF-F9X293-F1
#
_cell.length_a   1.000
_cell.length_b   1.000
_cell.length_c   1.000
_cell.angle_alpha   90.00
_cell.angle_beta   90.00
_cell.angle_gamma   90.00
#
_symmetry.space_group_name_H-M   'P 1'
#
loop_
_entity.id
_entity.type
_entity.pdbx_description
1 polymer ?
#
loop_
_entity_poly.entity_id
_entity_poly.type
_entity_poly.pdbx_seq_one_letter_code
_entity_poly.pdbx_strand_id
1 'polypeptide(L)'
;MAGNMSFTDKATQALSDAQDIATQHAHSQMLPIHLAVALIDPLPDQSKDQQNNSAHASHAGSSASLFRQVVERAHGDPQTLERALNRVLVRTPSQDPPPENVSVSPAFTKILRAANDLSKTQKDSYIAVDHLIQCMVQDSTIQKCLAEANVPNAKVIDSAVQAIRGTKRVDSKTADAEQENENLKKFTIDMTAMAREGKIDPVIGREEEIRRVVRILSRRTKNNPVLIGEPGVGKTTVVEGLARRIVDADVPQSLAACKLLSLDVGSLVAGSKYRGEFEERMKGVLKEIEDSKEMIVLFVDEIHLLMGAGSSGEGGMDAANLLKPMLARGQLHCIGATTLAEYRKYIEKDQAFERRFQQVLVKEPSIAETISILRGLKEKYEVHHGVTILDGAIIAAATLAARYLTQRRLPDSAVDLVDEAAAAVRVERESQPEILDNMERKLRQLEIEIHALDREKDDASQARLREARAEKANIEEELKPLRESYESEKARSKEIQDQKIKLDQLRNKQEEAERTRDLQTASDLKYYAIPDVEVRIKELEEEKIRNEREAALRAGNNDDQTLVTDAVGPDQINEIVARWTGIPVTRLKTTEKDKLLQMEKVLGAQVVGQKEAVTSVANAIRLQRSGLANPGQPPSFLFCGP
;
A
#
# COMPACT_ATOMS: atom_id res chain seq x y z
N MET A 1 -7.40 38.31 -10.18
CA MET A 1 -8.22 37.41 -11.02
C MET A 1 -9.40 36.88 -10.22
N ALA A 2 -10.48 36.42 -10.86
CA ALA A 2 -11.77 36.04 -10.26
C ALA A 2 -11.67 35.31 -8.91
N GLY A 3 -12.03 35.99 -7.82
CA GLY A 3 -11.68 35.63 -6.44
C GLY A 3 -12.42 34.44 -5.80
N ASN A 4 -12.77 33.39 -6.54
CA ASN A 4 -13.31 32.14 -5.96
C ASN A 4 -13.38 30.93 -6.92
N MET A 5 -12.57 30.91 -7.99
CA MET A 5 -12.55 29.80 -8.96
C MET A 5 -11.33 28.89 -8.72
N SER A 6 -11.57 27.59 -8.59
CA SER A 6 -10.51 26.57 -8.41
C SER A 6 -10.26 25.85 -9.74
N PHE A 7 -9.02 25.85 -10.22
CA PHE A 7 -8.61 25.23 -11.49
C PHE A 7 -7.75 23.98 -11.25
N THR A 8 -7.70 23.07 -12.21
CA THR A 8 -6.68 22.01 -12.26
C THR A 8 -5.32 22.60 -12.59
N ASP A 9 -4.23 21.86 -12.35
CA ASP A 9 -2.87 22.35 -12.61
C ASP A 9 -2.66 22.63 -14.10
N LYS A 10 -3.14 21.75 -15.00
CA LYS A 10 -3.10 21.96 -16.45
C LYS A 10 -3.97 23.14 -16.91
N ALA A 11 -5.15 23.33 -16.30
CA ALA A 11 -5.98 24.49 -16.63
C ALA A 11 -5.33 25.81 -16.16
N THR A 12 -4.67 25.80 -15.00
CA THR A 12 -3.89 26.94 -14.50
C THR A 12 -2.72 27.26 -15.43
N GLN A 13 -2.00 26.23 -15.89
CA GLN A 13 -0.91 26.37 -16.84
C GLN A 13 -1.41 26.94 -18.18
N ALA A 14 -2.50 26.41 -18.75
CA ALA A 14 -3.08 26.93 -19.99
C ALA A 14 -3.51 28.40 -19.90
N LEU A 15 -3.97 28.85 -18.72
CA LEU A 15 -4.27 30.27 -18.47
C LEU A 15 -3.00 31.11 -18.39
N SER A 16 -1.93 30.61 -17.77
CA SER A 16 -0.63 31.27 -17.77
C SER A 16 -0.08 31.40 -19.20
N ASP A 17 -0.06 30.32 -19.96
CA ASP A 17 0.43 30.29 -21.34
C ASP A 17 -0.35 31.28 -22.22
N ALA A 18 -1.68 31.35 -22.05
CA ALA A 18 -2.50 32.30 -22.78
C ALA A 18 -2.18 33.77 -22.41
N GLN A 19 -1.78 34.05 -21.17
CA GLN A 19 -1.33 35.37 -20.74
C GLN A 19 0.05 35.70 -21.34
N ASP A 20 0.94 34.71 -21.39
CA ASP A 20 2.26 34.85 -21.99
C ASP A 20 2.17 35.11 -23.49
N ILE A 21 1.31 34.38 -24.21
CA ILE A 21 1.05 34.61 -25.65
C ILE A 21 0.51 36.02 -25.89
N ALA A 22 -0.41 36.50 -25.05
CA ALA A 22 -0.92 37.87 -25.17
C ALA A 22 0.17 38.93 -24.97
N THR A 23 1.10 38.68 -24.05
CA THR A 23 2.24 39.56 -23.77
C THR A 23 3.27 39.52 -24.90
N GLN A 24 3.60 38.33 -25.43
CA GLN A 24 4.53 38.14 -26.54
C GLN A 24 4.08 38.83 -27.83
N HIS A 25 2.76 38.81 -28.11
CA HIS A 25 2.18 39.50 -29.26
C HIS A 25 1.82 40.98 -28.99
N ALA A 26 2.19 41.50 -27.81
CA ALA A 26 1.94 42.87 -27.38
C ALA A 26 0.46 43.29 -27.48
N HIS A 27 -0.46 42.37 -27.17
CA HIS A 27 -1.89 42.63 -27.18
C HIS A 27 -2.33 43.31 -25.87
N SER A 28 -3.22 44.29 -25.98
CA SER A 28 -3.70 45.08 -24.83
C SER A 28 -4.55 44.28 -23.82
N GLN A 29 -5.19 43.20 -24.27
CA GLN A 29 -6.10 42.40 -23.45
C GLN A 29 -5.98 40.90 -23.79
N MET A 30 -6.22 40.07 -22.78
CA MET A 30 -6.35 38.63 -22.91
C MET A 30 -7.71 38.30 -23.53
N LEU A 31 -7.69 37.91 -24.80
CA LEU A 31 -8.83 37.46 -25.60
C LEU A 31 -8.95 35.92 -25.64
N PRO A 32 -10.14 35.36 -25.94
CA PRO A 32 -10.36 33.92 -26.10
C PRO A 32 -9.40 33.23 -27.07
N ILE A 33 -8.94 33.95 -28.10
CA ILE A 33 -8.00 33.42 -29.10
C ILE A 33 -6.66 32.98 -28.48
N HIS A 34 -6.17 33.65 -27.44
CA HIS A 34 -4.91 33.29 -26.79
C HIS A 34 -5.02 31.96 -26.06
N LEU A 35 -6.16 31.71 -25.41
CA LEU A 35 -6.44 30.42 -24.77
C LEU A 35 -6.62 29.31 -25.81
N ALA A 36 -7.24 29.61 -26.96
CA ALA A 36 -7.36 28.62 -28.03
C ALA A 36 -6.00 28.20 -28.59
N VAL A 37 -5.08 29.15 -28.74
CA VAL A 37 -3.70 28.88 -29.18
C VAL A 37 -2.92 28.13 -28.09
N ALA A 38 -2.99 28.57 -26.83
CA ALA A 38 -2.35 27.87 -25.71
C ALA A 38 -2.83 26.41 -25.56
N LEU A 39 -4.10 26.14 -25.82
CA LEU A 39 -4.67 24.80 -25.72
C LEU A 39 -4.35 23.91 -26.93
N ILE A 40 -4.17 24.49 -28.12
CA ILE A 40 -3.85 23.70 -29.33
C ILE A 40 -2.37 23.33 -29.37
N ASP A 41 -1.50 24.27 -28.99
CA ASP A 41 -0.04 24.13 -29.00
C ASP A 41 0.53 24.76 -27.71
N PRO A 42 0.53 24.02 -26.59
CA PRO A 42 1.01 24.54 -25.32
C PRO A 42 2.51 24.85 -25.39
N LEU A 43 2.92 25.94 -24.76
CA LEU A 43 4.33 26.32 -24.69
C LEU A 43 5.12 25.24 -23.91
N PRO A 44 6.37 24.92 -24.32
CA PRO A 44 7.21 24.03 -23.54
C PRO A 44 7.45 24.62 -22.15
N ASP A 45 7.21 23.81 -21.11
CA ASP A 45 7.28 24.22 -19.70
C ASP A 45 8.72 24.60 -19.29
N GLN A 46 9.04 25.89 -19.39
CA GLN A 46 10.38 26.43 -19.11
C GLN A 46 10.78 26.32 -17.63
N SER A 47 9.84 26.06 -16.71
CA SER A 47 10.15 25.88 -15.29
C SER A 47 10.90 24.57 -15.00
N LYS A 48 10.81 23.59 -15.93
CA LYS A 48 11.51 22.30 -15.85
C LYS A 48 12.69 22.17 -16.81
N ASP A 49 12.71 22.96 -17.88
CA ASP A 49 13.70 22.83 -18.97
C ASP A 49 14.97 23.69 -18.82
N GLN A 50 15.08 24.58 -17.81
CA GLN A 50 16.32 25.35 -17.60
C GLN A 50 17.54 24.51 -17.17
N GLN A 51 17.40 23.21 -16.92
CA GLN A 51 18.55 22.34 -16.60
C GLN A 51 19.18 21.60 -17.79
N ASN A 52 18.60 21.60 -19.00
CA ASN A 52 19.21 20.88 -20.14
C ASN A 52 19.08 21.61 -21.47
N ASN A 53 19.92 22.63 -21.67
CA ASN A 53 20.19 23.20 -22.99
C ASN A 53 21.19 22.32 -23.76
N SER A 54 20.69 21.33 -24.51
CA SER A 54 21.44 20.78 -25.65
C SER A 54 20.48 20.34 -26.76
N ALA A 55 20.52 21.11 -27.85
CA ALA A 55 19.61 21.06 -28.97
C ALA A 55 19.78 19.83 -29.87
N HIS A 56 18.66 19.14 -30.14
CA HIS A 56 18.41 18.50 -31.43
C HIS A 56 16.96 18.81 -31.86
N ALA A 57 16.81 19.75 -32.78
CA ALA A 57 15.55 20.38 -33.18
C ALA A 57 14.72 19.59 -34.22
N SER A 58 14.82 18.25 -34.25
CA SER A 58 14.14 17.44 -35.27
C SER A 58 13.25 16.32 -34.73
N HIS A 59 13.05 16.23 -33.42
CA HIS A 59 12.16 15.23 -32.79
C HIS A 59 11.23 15.84 -31.74
N ALA A 60 10.64 17.00 -32.03
CA ALA A 60 9.53 17.55 -31.25
C ALA A 60 8.22 16.82 -31.60
N GLY A 61 8.15 15.52 -31.33
CA GLY A 61 6.88 14.80 -31.28
C GLY A 61 6.22 15.09 -29.94
N SER A 62 5.64 16.29 -29.77
CA SER A 62 4.86 16.59 -28.58
C SER A 62 3.68 15.63 -28.52
N SER A 63 3.36 15.11 -27.34
CA SER A 63 2.08 14.45 -27.09
C SER A 63 0.96 15.36 -27.62
N ALA A 64 0.01 14.81 -28.38
CA ALA A 64 -1.05 15.59 -28.98
C ALA A 64 -1.90 16.24 -27.87
N SER A 65 -2.02 17.57 -27.87
CA SER A 65 -2.82 18.31 -26.90
C SER A 65 -4.27 17.81 -26.86
N LEU A 66 -4.94 17.90 -25.69
CA LEU A 66 -6.33 17.47 -25.55
C LEU A 66 -7.23 18.14 -26.58
N PHE A 67 -6.98 19.42 -26.89
CA PHE A 67 -7.75 20.15 -27.89
C PHE A 67 -7.52 19.61 -29.31
N ARG A 68 -6.28 19.24 -29.69
CA ARG A 68 -6.03 18.54 -30.97
C ARG A 68 -6.79 17.22 -31.05
N GLN A 69 -6.74 16.40 -30.00
CA GLN A 69 -7.45 15.11 -29.96
C GLN A 69 -8.98 15.28 -30.08
N VAL A 70 -9.54 16.29 -29.42
CA VAL A 70 -10.96 16.64 -29.49
C VAL A 70 -11.35 17.04 -30.91
N VAL A 71 -10.51 17.82 -31.60
CA VAL A 71 -10.76 18.26 -32.99
C VAL A 71 -10.66 17.09 -33.97
N GLU A 72 -9.66 16.23 -33.85
CA GLU A 72 -9.54 15.01 -34.66
C GLU A 72 -10.75 14.09 -34.49
N ARG A 73 -11.20 13.91 -33.25
CA ARG A 73 -12.38 13.10 -32.92
C ARG A 73 -13.68 13.74 -33.41
N ALA A 74 -13.72 15.06 -33.54
CA ALA A 74 -14.79 15.80 -34.17
C ALA A 74 -14.72 15.78 -35.72
N HIS A 75 -13.81 15.00 -36.31
CA HIS A 75 -13.54 14.92 -37.75
C HIS A 75 -13.04 16.25 -38.37
N GLY A 76 -12.45 17.11 -37.55
CA GLY A 76 -11.77 18.32 -37.99
C GLY A 76 -10.30 18.10 -38.32
N ASP A 77 -9.70 19.06 -39.02
CA ASP A 77 -8.26 19.11 -39.28
C ASP A 77 -7.55 20.06 -38.29
N PRO A 78 -6.80 19.55 -37.29
CA PRO A 78 -6.14 20.38 -36.29
C PRO A 78 -5.09 21.32 -36.88
N GLN A 79 -4.42 20.93 -37.97
CA GLN A 79 -3.40 21.79 -38.59
C GLN A 79 -4.03 23.00 -39.26
N THR A 80 -5.18 22.81 -39.91
CA THR A 80 -5.96 23.92 -40.49
C THR A 80 -6.53 24.82 -39.40
N LEU A 81 -6.98 24.25 -38.28
CA LEU A 81 -7.44 25.02 -37.13
C LEU A 81 -6.32 25.90 -36.56
N GLU A 82 -5.14 25.34 -36.31
CA GLU A 82 -3.99 26.06 -35.77
C GLU A 82 -3.60 27.23 -36.67
N ARG A 83 -3.55 27.02 -37.99
CA ARG A 83 -3.29 28.07 -38.98
C ARG A 83 -4.36 29.18 -38.94
N ALA A 84 -5.63 28.82 -38.79
CA ALA A 84 -6.73 29.78 -38.70
C ALA A 84 -6.63 30.61 -37.40
N LEU A 85 -6.35 29.97 -36.27
CA LEU A 85 -6.18 30.64 -34.97
C LEU A 85 -4.99 31.61 -35.01
N ASN A 86 -3.84 31.17 -35.52
CA ASN A 86 -2.65 32.02 -35.66
C ASN A 86 -2.87 33.21 -36.61
N ARG A 87 -3.66 33.03 -37.67
CA ARG A 87 -4.04 34.14 -38.56
C ARG A 87 -4.86 35.21 -37.84
N VAL A 88 -5.80 34.80 -36.98
CA VAL A 88 -6.60 35.74 -36.16
C VAL A 88 -5.74 36.38 -35.08
N LEU A 89 -4.84 35.63 -34.47
CA LEU A 89 -3.90 36.11 -33.46
C LEU A 89 -3.06 37.28 -34.01
N VAL A 90 -2.43 37.10 -35.18
CA VAL A 90 -1.59 38.13 -35.83
C VAL A 90 -2.39 39.36 -36.27
N ARG A 91 -3.68 39.19 -36.59
CA ARG A 91 -4.55 40.30 -37.01
C ARG A 91 -5.04 41.15 -35.83
N THR A 92 -4.88 40.67 -34.60
CA THR A 92 -5.30 41.39 -33.41
C THR A 92 -4.43 42.64 -33.21
N PRO A 93 -5.00 43.80 -32.83
CA PRO A 93 -4.22 45.02 -32.64
C PRO A 93 -3.16 44.87 -31.54
N SER A 94 -1.92 45.20 -31.87
CA SER A 94 -0.78 45.25 -30.94
C SER A 94 -0.46 46.69 -30.52
N GLN A 95 0.22 46.83 -29.38
CA GLN A 95 0.70 48.09 -28.82
C GLN A 95 2.23 48.07 -28.68
N ASP A 96 2.89 49.22 -28.74
CA ASP A 96 4.33 49.37 -28.53
C ASP A 96 4.58 50.55 -27.57
N PRO A 97 5.26 50.36 -26.42
CA PRO A 97 5.80 49.09 -25.89
C PRO A 97 4.71 48.11 -25.42
N PRO A 98 5.03 46.80 -25.29
CA PRO A 98 4.11 45.80 -24.73
C PRO A 98 3.62 46.21 -23.33
N PRO A 99 2.34 45.94 -23.00
CA PRO A 99 1.80 46.30 -21.69
C PRO A 99 2.45 45.50 -20.56
N GLU A 100 2.85 46.17 -19.48
CA GLU A 100 3.42 45.50 -18.29
C GLU A 100 2.43 44.54 -17.61
N ASN A 101 1.13 44.83 -17.73
CA ASN A 101 0.06 43.97 -17.23
C ASN A 101 -1.04 43.83 -18.29
N VAL A 102 -1.27 42.61 -18.77
CA VAL A 102 -2.36 42.31 -19.70
C VAL A 102 -3.67 42.17 -18.92
N SER A 103 -4.64 43.04 -19.20
CA SER A 103 -5.97 42.95 -18.59
C SER A 103 -6.82 41.86 -19.24
N VAL A 104 -7.77 41.28 -18.51
CA VAL A 104 -8.65 40.23 -19.03
C VAL A 104 -9.84 40.85 -19.76
N SER A 105 -10.10 40.44 -21.00
CA SER A 105 -11.24 40.97 -21.77
C SER A 105 -12.60 40.53 -21.19
N PRO A 106 -13.69 41.28 -21.42
CA PRO A 106 -15.04 40.87 -21.01
C PRO A 106 -15.48 39.55 -21.64
N ALA A 107 -15.08 39.29 -22.89
CA ALA A 107 -15.37 38.03 -23.59
C ALA A 107 -14.68 36.83 -22.90
N PHE A 108 -13.42 36.99 -22.50
CA PHE A 108 -12.69 35.96 -21.76
C PHE A 108 -13.29 35.71 -20.37
N THR A 109 -13.67 36.77 -19.67
CA THR A 109 -14.34 36.67 -18.36
C THR A 109 -15.66 35.89 -18.46
N LYS A 110 -16.40 36.05 -19.57
CA LYS A 110 -17.62 35.28 -19.84
C LYS A 110 -17.33 33.77 -19.98
N ILE A 111 -16.24 33.40 -20.65
CA ILE A 111 -15.81 32.00 -20.79
C ILE A 111 -15.45 31.40 -19.43
N LEU A 112 -14.68 32.11 -18.60
CA LEU A 112 -14.31 31.62 -17.26
C LEU A 112 -15.53 31.39 -16.37
N ARG A 113 -16.53 32.29 -16.41
CA ARG A 113 -17.79 32.10 -15.69
C ARG A 113 -18.57 30.90 -16.20
N ALA A 114 -18.69 30.76 -17.53
CA ALA A 114 -19.34 29.61 -18.14
C ALA A 114 -18.66 28.28 -17.77
N ALA A 115 -17.32 28.25 -17.74
CA ALA A 115 -16.55 27.06 -17.36
C ALA A 115 -16.77 26.68 -15.89
N ASN A 116 -16.87 27.67 -15.01
CA ASN A 116 -17.21 27.46 -13.60
C ASN A 116 -18.64 26.93 -13.41
N ASP A 117 -19.60 27.45 -14.17
CA ASP A 117 -20.98 26.97 -14.13
C ASP A 117 -21.09 25.54 -14.70
N LEU A 118 -20.34 25.24 -15.76
CA LEU A 118 -20.28 23.91 -16.37
C LEU A 118 -19.69 22.86 -15.41
N SER A 119 -18.59 23.18 -14.75
CA SER A 119 -17.99 22.35 -13.69
C SER A 119 -19.00 22.02 -12.59
N LYS A 120 -19.82 22.99 -12.15
CA LYS A 120 -20.89 22.74 -11.17
C LYS A 120 -22.00 21.84 -11.70
N THR A 121 -22.40 22.01 -12.97
CA THR A 121 -23.44 21.15 -13.57
C THR A 121 -22.96 19.69 -13.72
N GLN A 122 -21.67 19.50 -13.99
CA GLN A 122 -21.04 18.18 -14.12
C GLN A 122 -20.61 17.59 -12.76
N LYS A 123 -20.80 18.35 -11.66
CA LYS A 123 -20.47 17.99 -10.28
C LYS A 123 -18.98 17.77 -10.04
N ASP A 124 -18.14 18.58 -10.67
CA ASP A 124 -16.70 18.58 -10.44
C ASP A 124 -16.30 19.59 -9.37
N SER A 125 -15.18 19.30 -8.71
CA SER A 125 -14.61 20.16 -7.67
C SER A 125 -13.68 21.23 -8.23
N TYR A 126 -13.13 21.02 -9.44
CA TYR A 126 -12.19 21.91 -10.11
C TYR A 126 -12.59 22.18 -11.56
N ILE A 127 -12.20 23.35 -12.09
CA ILE A 127 -12.34 23.70 -13.51
C ILE A 127 -11.16 23.08 -14.27
N ALA A 128 -11.46 22.06 -15.08
CA ALA A 128 -10.52 21.35 -15.93
C ALA A 128 -10.39 21.96 -17.35
N VAL A 129 -9.39 21.47 -18.09
CA VAL A 129 -9.09 21.93 -19.47
C VAL A 129 -10.25 21.66 -20.43
N ASP A 130 -10.98 20.56 -20.22
CA ASP A 130 -12.15 20.21 -21.02
C ASP A 130 -13.31 21.23 -20.87
N HIS A 131 -13.55 21.74 -19.66
CA HIS A 131 -14.51 22.81 -19.41
C HIS A 131 -14.13 24.10 -20.15
N LEU A 132 -12.83 24.43 -20.15
CA LEU A 132 -12.32 25.58 -20.88
C LEU A 132 -12.52 25.41 -22.39
N ILE A 133 -12.23 24.23 -22.95
CA ILE A 133 -12.46 23.93 -24.37
C ILE A 133 -13.94 24.08 -24.73
N GLN A 134 -14.86 23.44 -23.98
CA GLN A 134 -16.29 23.48 -24.25
C GLN A 134 -16.86 24.91 -24.24
N CYS A 135 -16.42 25.74 -23.29
CA CYS A 135 -16.90 27.12 -23.20
C CYS A 135 -16.24 28.05 -24.22
N MET A 136 -14.96 27.83 -24.52
CA MET A 136 -14.20 28.63 -25.49
C MET A 136 -14.74 28.48 -26.91
N VAL A 137 -15.12 27.26 -27.31
CA VAL A 137 -15.68 26.93 -28.62
C VAL A 137 -17.01 27.65 -28.89
N GLN A 138 -17.67 28.19 -27.87
CA GLN A 138 -18.89 29.00 -28.04
C GLN A 138 -18.61 30.43 -28.48
N ASP A 139 -17.36 30.91 -28.44
CA ASP A 139 -17.01 32.24 -28.91
C ASP A 139 -17.10 32.34 -30.45
N SER A 140 -17.72 33.41 -30.93
CA SER A 140 -17.97 33.64 -32.37
C SER A 140 -16.71 33.68 -33.24
N THR A 141 -15.56 34.06 -32.65
CA THR A 141 -14.28 34.14 -33.37
C THR A 141 -13.69 32.75 -33.57
N ILE A 142 -13.77 31.92 -32.52
CA ILE A 142 -13.24 30.55 -32.53
C ILE A 142 -14.14 29.64 -33.38
N GLN A 143 -15.47 29.85 -33.37
CA GLN A 143 -16.39 29.13 -34.27
C GLN A 143 -16.07 29.31 -35.75
N LYS A 144 -15.63 30.51 -36.16
CA LYS A 144 -15.20 30.75 -37.55
C LYS A 144 -13.94 29.95 -37.88
N CYS A 145 -12.98 29.91 -36.96
CA CYS A 145 -11.74 29.13 -37.12
C CYS A 145 -12.04 27.62 -37.18
N LEU A 146 -12.97 27.14 -36.37
CA LEU A 146 -13.43 25.75 -36.37
C LEU A 146 -14.18 25.37 -37.65
N ALA A 147 -15.01 26.28 -38.18
CA ALA A 147 -15.68 26.07 -39.46
C ALA A 147 -14.67 25.94 -40.62
N GLU A 148 -13.58 26.72 -40.61
CA GLU A 148 -12.46 26.55 -41.56
C GLU A 148 -11.77 25.18 -41.40
N ALA A 149 -11.74 24.63 -40.19
CA ALA A 149 -11.18 23.32 -39.86
C ALA A 149 -12.16 22.15 -40.01
N ASN A 150 -13.26 22.32 -40.75
CA ASN A 150 -14.29 21.32 -41.00
C ASN A 150 -15.15 20.93 -39.77
N VAL A 151 -15.20 21.78 -38.75
CA VAL A 151 -16.06 21.62 -37.55
C VAL A 151 -17.03 22.81 -37.43
N PRO A 152 -18.09 22.86 -38.26
CA PRO A 152 -19.00 24.02 -38.30
C PRO A 152 -19.98 24.09 -37.11
N ASN A 153 -20.14 23.00 -36.35
CA ASN A 153 -21.07 22.91 -35.24
C ASN A 153 -20.33 22.64 -33.92
N ALA A 154 -20.36 23.62 -33.01
CA ALA A 154 -19.78 23.55 -31.68
C ALA A 154 -20.24 22.32 -30.88
N LYS A 155 -21.48 21.83 -31.09
CA LYS A 155 -22.02 20.66 -30.37
C LYS A 155 -21.26 19.36 -30.66
N VAL A 156 -20.59 19.27 -31.81
CA VAL A 156 -19.76 18.09 -32.14
C VAL A 156 -18.56 18.02 -31.21
N ILE A 157 -17.96 19.17 -30.88
CA ILE A 157 -16.88 19.25 -29.90
C ILE A 157 -17.37 18.84 -28.51
N ASP A 158 -18.56 19.28 -28.10
CA ASP A 158 -19.14 18.88 -26.81
C ASP A 158 -19.26 17.34 -26.71
N SER A 159 -19.73 16.70 -27.79
CA SER A 159 -19.84 15.24 -27.86
C SER A 159 -18.48 14.52 -27.87
N ALA A 160 -17.47 15.10 -28.53
CA ALA A 160 -16.11 14.55 -28.57
C ALA A 160 -15.44 14.65 -27.19
N VAL A 161 -15.60 15.77 -26.50
CA VAL A 161 -15.14 15.98 -25.12
C VAL A 161 -15.82 14.99 -24.17
N GLN A 162 -17.15 14.84 -24.25
CA GLN A 162 -17.88 13.86 -23.43
C GLN A 162 -17.41 12.42 -23.69
N ALA A 163 -17.11 12.06 -24.94
CA ALA A 163 -16.60 10.73 -25.28
C ALA A 163 -15.20 10.45 -24.73
N ILE A 164 -14.32 11.46 -24.69
CA ILE A 164 -12.96 11.33 -24.12
C ILE A 164 -13.03 11.28 -22.59
N ARG A 165 -13.90 12.09 -21.99
CA ARG A 165 -14.08 12.17 -20.54
C ARG A 165 -14.79 10.95 -19.95
N GLY A 166 -15.79 10.41 -20.63
CA GLY A 166 -16.62 9.31 -20.13
C GLY A 166 -17.37 9.69 -18.86
N THR A 167 -17.32 8.82 -17.84
CA THR A 167 -17.99 9.01 -16.53
C THR A 167 -17.08 9.59 -15.45
N LYS A 168 -15.86 10.03 -15.80
CA LYS A 168 -14.85 10.51 -14.84
C LYS A 168 -15.19 11.91 -14.32
N ARG A 169 -15.03 12.11 -13.01
CA ARG A 169 -15.16 13.41 -12.31
C ARG A 169 -13.80 14.02 -12.02
N VAL A 170 -13.75 15.34 -12.02
CA VAL A 170 -12.54 16.13 -11.74
C VAL A 170 -12.57 16.58 -10.28
N ASP A 171 -12.14 15.67 -9.39
CA ASP A 171 -12.16 15.86 -7.94
C ASP A 171 -10.80 16.23 -7.33
N SER A 172 -9.73 16.25 -8.13
CA SER A 172 -8.37 16.62 -7.70
C SER A 172 -7.72 17.62 -8.66
N LYS A 173 -6.71 18.36 -8.16
CA LYS A 173 -5.94 19.33 -8.97
C LYS A 173 -5.19 18.69 -10.14
N THR A 174 -4.84 17.41 -10.03
CA THR A 174 -4.03 16.67 -11.02
C THR A 174 -4.85 15.81 -11.99
N ALA A 175 -6.18 15.80 -11.89
CA ALA A 175 -7.06 14.91 -12.66
C ALA A 175 -6.84 14.96 -14.18
N ASP A 176 -6.51 16.13 -14.75
CA ASP A 176 -6.27 16.29 -16.19
C ASP A 176 -4.88 15.78 -16.65
N ALA A 177 -3.93 15.62 -15.73
CA ALA A 177 -2.63 15.03 -16.01
C ALA A 177 -2.66 13.49 -16.05
N GLU A 178 -3.77 12.88 -15.60
CA GLU A 178 -3.87 11.43 -15.44
C GLU A 178 -4.12 10.66 -16.74
N GLN A 179 -4.45 11.34 -17.84
CA GLN A 179 -4.69 10.70 -19.14
C GLN A 179 -3.41 10.12 -19.78
N GLU A 180 -2.22 10.58 -19.40
CA GLU A 180 -0.96 10.17 -20.04
C GLU A 180 -0.39 8.83 -19.54
N ASN A 181 -0.88 8.28 -18.41
CA ASN A 181 -0.37 7.05 -17.78
C ASN A 181 -1.49 6.11 -17.31
N GLU A 182 -2.52 5.93 -18.14
CA GLU A 182 -3.71 5.19 -17.75
C GLU A 182 -3.44 3.69 -17.54
N ASN A 183 -2.56 3.06 -18.33
CA ASN A 183 -2.27 1.63 -18.17
C ASN A 183 -1.36 1.37 -16.97
N LEU A 184 -0.33 2.19 -16.75
CA LEU A 184 0.53 2.08 -15.58
C LEU A 184 -0.26 2.20 -14.28
N LYS A 185 -1.17 3.18 -14.15
CA LYS A 185 -2.00 3.30 -12.95
C LYS A 185 -2.97 2.13 -12.74
N LYS A 186 -3.48 1.52 -13.82
CA LYS A 186 -4.44 0.40 -13.74
C LYS A 186 -3.78 -0.93 -13.37
N PHE A 187 -2.60 -1.18 -13.90
CA PHE A 187 -1.94 -2.49 -13.83
C PHE A 187 -0.69 -2.50 -12.95
N THR A 188 -0.31 -1.36 -12.36
CA THR A 188 0.82 -1.27 -11.45
C THR A 188 0.49 -0.52 -10.17
N ILE A 189 1.25 -0.83 -9.11
CA ILE A 189 1.19 -0.17 -7.81
C ILE A 189 2.49 0.63 -7.65
N ASP A 190 2.38 1.94 -7.39
CA ASP A 190 3.55 2.78 -7.17
C ASP A 190 4.09 2.60 -5.74
N MET A 191 5.15 1.81 -5.62
CA MET A 191 5.80 1.53 -4.33
C MET A 191 6.55 2.76 -3.81
N THR A 192 7.03 3.65 -4.69
CA THR A 192 7.65 4.92 -4.23
C THR A 192 6.61 5.87 -3.67
N ALA A 193 5.40 5.92 -4.23
CA ALA A 193 4.30 6.68 -3.66
C ALA A 193 3.88 6.11 -2.29
N MET A 194 3.75 4.77 -2.17
CA MET A 194 3.45 4.13 -0.88
C MET A 194 4.53 4.41 0.19
N ALA A 195 5.81 4.44 -0.20
CA ALA A 195 6.91 4.83 0.68
C ALA A 195 6.84 6.32 1.10
N ARG A 196 6.45 7.23 0.20
CA ARG A 196 6.25 8.65 0.54
C ARG A 196 5.14 8.81 1.57
N GLU A 197 4.02 8.11 1.37
CA GLU A 197 2.84 8.12 2.24
C GLU A 197 3.03 7.38 3.57
N GLY A 198 4.17 6.72 3.80
CA GLY A 198 4.45 5.97 5.03
C GLY A 198 3.63 4.68 5.17
N LYS A 199 3.11 4.14 4.07
CA LYS A 199 2.30 2.90 4.03
C LYS A 199 3.15 1.62 3.95
N ILE A 200 4.45 1.75 3.71
CA ILE A 200 5.39 0.64 3.66
C ILE A 200 5.97 0.41 5.06
N ASP A 201 5.93 -0.84 5.51
CA ASP A 201 6.50 -1.23 6.80
C ASP A 201 8.03 -1.02 6.85
N PRO A 202 8.61 -0.79 8.04
CA PRO A 202 10.05 -0.66 8.17
C PRO A 202 10.74 -1.94 7.74
N VAL A 203 11.78 -1.79 6.91
CA VAL A 203 12.59 -2.91 6.43
C VAL A 203 13.83 -3.04 7.29
N ILE A 204 13.98 -4.18 7.97
CA ILE A 204 15.06 -4.47 8.92
C ILE A 204 15.89 -5.67 8.44
N GLY A 205 17.23 -5.56 8.48
CA GLY A 205 18.12 -6.70 8.28
C GLY A 205 18.20 -7.19 6.83
N ARG A 206 17.98 -6.29 5.87
CA ARG A 206 18.04 -6.53 4.42
C ARG A 206 18.93 -5.53 3.67
N GLU A 207 19.82 -4.86 4.39
CA GLU A 207 20.61 -3.74 3.86
C GLU A 207 21.61 -4.20 2.79
N GLU A 208 22.15 -5.42 2.91
CA GLU A 208 23.09 -6.00 1.95
C GLU A 208 22.42 -6.35 0.63
N GLU A 209 21.24 -6.96 0.68
CA GLU A 209 20.41 -7.30 -0.47
C GLU A 209 19.98 -6.02 -1.20
N ILE A 210 19.45 -5.03 -0.47
CA ILE A 210 19.05 -3.74 -1.05
C ILE A 210 20.24 -3.06 -1.71
N ARG A 211 21.41 -2.98 -1.03
CA ARG A 211 22.63 -2.40 -1.61
C ARG A 211 23.11 -3.17 -2.84
N ARG A 212 22.92 -4.49 -2.88
CA ARG A 212 23.23 -5.31 -4.04
C ARG A 212 22.28 -5.03 -5.21
N VAL A 213 20.98 -4.87 -4.96
CA VAL A 213 19.98 -4.49 -5.96
C VAL A 213 20.31 -3.12 -6.56
N VAL A 214 20.60 -2.11 -5.73
CA VAL A 214 21.03 -0.77 -6.18
C VAL A 214 22.28 -0.84 -7.07
N ARG A 215 23.29 -1.61 -6.65
CA ARG A 215 24.51 -1.82 -7.43
C ARG A 215 24.22 -2.46 -8.80
N ILE A 216 23.30 -3.42 -8.85
CA ILE A 216 22.94 -4.10 -10.09
C ILE A 216 22.20 -3.15 -11.03
N LEU A 217 21.19 -2.42 -10.55
CA LEU A 217 20.44 -1.45 -11.35
C LEU A 217 21.33 -0.37 -11.97
N SER A 218 22.44 -0.03 -11.30
CA SER A 218 23.42 0.97 -11.77
C SER A 218 24.44 0.42 -12.78
N ARG A 219 24.37 -0.87 -13.15
CA ARG A 219 25.31 -1.47 -14.13
C ARG A 219 24.91 -1.11 -15.56
N ARG A 220 25.91 -1.09 -16.45
CA ARG A 220 25.68 -0.98 -17.90
C ARG A 220 25.12 -2.25 -18.54
N THR A 221 25.49 -3.42 -18.01
CA THR A 221 25.05 -4.74 -18.51
C THR A 221 24.69 -5.64 -17.33
N LYS A 222 23.76 -6.57 -17.55
CA LYS A 222 23.16 -7.39 -16.47
C LYS A 222 22.62 -6.50 -15.34
N ASN A 223 21.86 -5.49 -15.73
CA ASN A 223 21.35 -4.44 -14.85
C ASN A 223 19.97 -4.74 -14.27
N ASN A 224 19.39 -5.90 -14.57
CA ASN A 224 18.11 -6.33 -14.01
C ASN A 224 18.37 -7.35 -12.89
N PRO A 225 18.12 -7.02 -11.61
CA PRO A 225 18.27 -7.97 -10.53
C PRO A 225 17.12 -8.97 -10.49
N VAL A 226 17.42 -10.22 -10.14
CA VAL A 226 16.41 -11.24 -9.80
C VAL A 226 16.64 -11.70 -8.36
N LEU A 227 15.67 -11.43 -7.50
CA LEU A 227 15.59 -11.88 -6.12
C LEU A 227 15.20 -13.36 -6.12
N ILE A 228 16.12 -14.21 -5.70
CA ILE A 228 15.95 -15.67 -5.67
C ILE A 228 15.93 -16.12 -4.22
N GLY A 229 14.83 -16.75 -3.82
CA GLY A 229 14.63 -17.26 -2.47
C GLY A 229 13.33 -18.04 -2.38
N GLU A 230 13.21 -18.85 -1.33
CA GLU A 230 11.97 -19.55 -1.00
C GLU A 230 10.82 -18.54 -0.74
N PRO A 231 9.54 -18.93 -0.87
CA PRO A 231 8.42 -18.09 -0.45
C PRO A 231 8.53 -17.72 1.04
N GLY A 232 8.14 -16.49 1.39
CA GLY A 232 8.13 -16.01 2.78
C GLY A 232 9.47 -15.48 3.33
N VAL A 233 10.58 -15.51 2.58
CA VAL A 233 11.88 -14.99 3.07
C VAL A 233 12.01 -13.46 3.04
N GLY A 234 10.99 -12.75 2.55
CA GLY A 234 10.98 -11.28 2.42
C GLY A 234 11.58 -10.75 1.11
N LYS A 235 11.29 -11.39 -0.03
CA LYS A 235 11.72 -10.90 -1.36
C LYS A 235 11.10 -9.53 -1.68
N THR A 236 9.79 -9.40 -1.49
CA THR A 236 9.06 -8.14 -1.66
C THR A 236 9.55 -7.06 -0.69
N THR A 237 9.88 -7.43 0.54
CA THR A 237 10.46 -6.53 1.55
C THR A 237 11.78 -5.89 1.10
N VAL A 238 12.62 -6.59 0.32
CA VAL A 238 13.83 -5.99 -0.27
C VAL A 238 13.47 -4.88 -1.28
N VAL A 239 12.39 -5.05 -2.03
CA VAL A 239 11.92 -4.08 -3.03
C VAL A 239 11.25 -2.89 -2.36
N GLU A 240 10.44 -3.13 -1.33
CA GLU A 240 9.89 -2.09 -0.45
C GLU A 240 10.99 -1.25 0.20
N GLY A 241 12.05 -1.90 0.69
CA GLY A 241 13.21 -1.23 1.27
C GLY A 241 13.98 -0.41 0.23
N LEU A 242 14.04 -0.88 -1.02
CA LEU A 242 14.55 -0.08 -2.13
C LEU A 242 13.66 1.15 -2.39
N ALA A 243 12.33 1.00 -2.40
CA ALA A 243 11.40 2.11 -2.56
C ALA A 243 11.61 3.19 -1.50
N ARG A 244 11.77 2.77 -0.23
CA ARG A 244 12.07 3.69 0.88
C ARG A 244 13.39 4.43 0.66
N ARG A 245 14.47 3.73 0.28
CA ARG A 245 15.76 4.37 -0.02
C ARG A 245 15.71 5.33 -1.21
N ILE A 246 14.91 5.03 -2.23
CA ILE A 246 14.71 5.95 -3.37
C ILE A 246 14.08 7.25 -2.86
N VAL A 247 13.03 7.14 -2.04
CA VAL A 247 12.34 8.30 -1.46
C VAL A 247 13.23 9.09 -0.50
N ASP A 248 14.07 8.42 0.27
CA ASP A 248 15.00 9.04 1.22
C ASP A 248 16.24 9.62 0.53
N ALA A 249 16.34 9.51 -0.80
CA ALA A 249 17.51 9.85 -1.61
C ALA A 249 18.81 9.15 -1.15
N ASP A 250 18.70 7.99 -0.48
CA ASP A 250 19.81 7.09 -0.11
C ASP A 250 20.13 6.11 -1.25
N VAL A 251 20.23 6.64 -2.45
CA VAL A 251 20.59 5.92 -3.69
C VAL A 251 21.45 6.81 -4.59
N PRO A 252 22.23 6.24 -5.53
CA PRO A 252 22.95 7.03 -6.53
C PRO A 252 22.01 7.96 -7.31
N GLN A 253 22.51 9.11 -7.74
CA GLN A 253 21.71 10.12 -8.47
C GLN A 253 20.95 9.57 -9.68
N SER A 254 21.50 8.56 -10.36
CA SER A 254 20.83 7.87 -11.48
C SER A 254 19.52 7.19 -11.09
N LEU A 255 19.35 6.84 -9.82
CA LEU A 255 18.17 6.18 -9.26
C LEU A 255 17.36 7.10 -8.34
N ALA A 256 17.86 8.29 -7.99
CA ALA A 256 17.18 9.18 -7.05
C ALA A 256 15.85 9.71 -7.60
N ALA A 257 15.73 9.84 -8.92
CA ALA A 257 14.50 10.29 -9.60
C ALA A 257 13.69 9.13 -10.21
N CYS A 258 13.97 7.87 -9.84
CA CYS A 258 13.27 6.73 -10.44
C CYS A 258 11.93 6.43 -9.73
N LYS A 259 10.96 5.92 -10.49
CA LYS A 259 9.72 5.36 -9.95
C LYS A 259 9.82 3.85 -9.88
N LEU A 260 9.47 3.27 -8.74
CA LEU A 260 9.41 1.82 -8.56
C LEU A 260 7.95 1.37 -8.62
N LEU A 261 7.59 0.69 -9.70
CA LEU A 261 6.22 0.23 -9.96
C LEU A 261 6.15 -1.29 -9.83
N SER A 262 5.27 -1.81 -8.99
CA SER A 262 4.99 -3.25 -8.89
C SER A 262 3.92 -3.63 -9.90
N LEU A 263 4.21 -4.61 -10.76
CA LEU A 263 3.26 -5.12 -11.74
C LEU A 263 2.29 -6.11 -11.08
N ASP A 264 0.99 -5.82 -11.15
CA ASP A 264 -0.03 -6.79 -10.72
C ASP A 264 -0.43 -7.69 -11.91
N VAL A 265 0.20 -8.87 -11.96
CA VAL A 265 -0.11 -9.89 -12.97
C VAL A 265 -1.58 -10.33 -12.90
N GLY A 266 -2.18 -10.35 -11.71
CA GLY A 266 -3.58 -10.69 -11.52
C GLY A 266 -4.53 -9.71 -12.21
N SER A 267 -4.28 -8.40 -12.08
CA SER A 267 -5.06 -7.36 -12.76
C SER A 267 -4.97 -7.44 -14.29
N LEU A 268 -3.82 -7.85 -14.81
CA LEU A 268 -3.60 -8.02 -16.25
C LEU A 268 -4.38 -9.20 -16.83
N VAL A 269 -4.44 -10.30 -16.07
CA VAL A 269 -5.21 -11.53 -16.41
C VAL A 269 -6.72 -11.33 -16.19
N ALA A 270 -7.10 -10.53 -15.20
CA ALA A 270 -8.49 -10.31 -14.83
C ALA A 270 -9.29 -9.73 -16.01
N GLY A 271 -10.36 -10.44 -16.41
CA GLY A 271 -11.22 -10.01 -17.50
C GLY A 271 -10.59 -10.11 -18.90
N SER A 272 -9.45 -10.80 -19.08
CA SER A 272 -9.00 -11.20 -20.42
C SER A 272 -9.69 -12.52 -20.79
N LYS A 273 -10.63 -12.49 -21.74
CA LYS A 273 -11.24 -13.72 -22.28
C LYS A 273 -10.36 -14.38 -23.33
N TYR A 274 -9.47 -13.59 -23.94
CA TYR A 274 -8.58 -14.02 -25.01
C TYR A 274 -7.14 -13.65 -24.68
N ARG A 275 -6.20 -14.53 -25.02
CA ARG A 275 -4.74 -14.33 -24.83
C ARG A 275 -4.23 -13.01 -25.43
N GLY A 276 -4.79 -12.59 -26.57
CA GLY A 276 -4.41 -11.35 -27.24
C GLY A 276 -4.68 -10.08 -26.41
N GLU A 277 -5.72 -10.09 -25.56
CA GLU A 277 -6.06 -8.94 -24.71
C GLU A 277 -5.01 -8.73 -23.61
N PHE A 278 -4.46 -9.82 -23.07
CA PHE A 278 -3.35 -9.75 -22.11
C PHE A 278 -2.08 -9.19 -22.77
N GLU A 279 -1.74 -9.69 -23.96
CA GLU A 279 -0.56 -9.20 -24.70
C GLU A 279 -0.72 -7.71 -25.09
N GLU A 280 -1.93 -7.28 -25.46
CA GLU A 280 -2.24 -5.87 -25.75
C GLU A 280 -2.09 -4.98 -24.52
N ARG A 281 -2.63 -5.39 -23.36
CA ARG A 281 -2.47 -4.66 -22.09
C ARG A 281 -1.00 -4.56 -21.68
N MET A 282 -0.26 -5.67 -21.74
CA MET A 282 1.17 -5.69 -21.45
C MET A 282 1.96 -4.79 -22.40
N LYS A 283 1.61 -4.79 -23.69
CA LYS A 283 2.23 -3.90 -24.68
C LYS A 283 1.93 -2.43 -24.39
N GLY A 284 0.71 -2.11 -23.93
CA GLY A 284 0.35 -0.77 -23.47
C GLY A 284 1.22 -0.30 -22.30
N VAL A 285 1.34 -1.13 -21.25
CA VAL A 285 2.21 -0.85 -20.09
C VAL A 285 3.66 -0.66 -20.51
N LEU A 286 4.20 -1.56 -21.35
CA LEU A 286 5.58 -1.48 -21.82
C LEU A 286 5.84 -0.24 -22.67
N LYS A 287 4.89 0.16 -23.51
CA LYS A 287 4.99 1.37 -24.32
C LYS A 287 4.98 2.63 -23.45
N GLU A 288 4.12 2.70 -22.44
CA GLU A 288 4.12 3.81 -21.47
C GLU A 288 5.45 3.90 -20.70
N ILE A 289 6.09 2.76 -20.40
CA ILE A 289 7.43 2.74 -19.80
C ILE A 289 8.50 3.26 -20.78
N GLU A 290 8.40 2.91 -22.06
CA GLU A 290 9.34 3.37 -23.10
C GLU A 290 9.22 4.88 -23.37
N ASP A 291 7.99 5.40 -23.38
CA ASP A 291 7.67 6.80 -23.66
C ASP A 291 7.91 7.71 -22.43
N SER A 292 8.08 7.13 -21.24
CA SER A 292 8.35 7.86 -20.00
C SER A 292 9.73 8.54 -20.02
N LYS A 293 9.74 9.85 -19.77
CA LYS A 293 10.97 10.63 -19.58
C LYS A 293 11.70 10.30 -18.27
N GLU A 294 10.96 9.82 -17.27
CA GLU A 294 11.51 9.38 -15.99
C GLU A 294 11.87 7.90 -16.04
N MET A 295 12.95 7.53 -15.35
CA MET A 295 13.35 6.13 -15.22
C MET A 295 12.31 5.38 -14.38
N ILE A 296 11.64 4.42 -15.00
CA ILE A 296 10.72 3.50 -14.32
C ILE A 296 11.43 2.15 -14.12
N VAL A 297 11.45 1.70 -12.88
CA VAL A 297 11.88 0.34 -12.50
C VAL A 297 10.63 -0.49 -12.25
N LEU A 298 10.46 -1.54 -13.04
CA LEU A 298 9.32 -2.44 -12.92
C LEU A 298 9.66 -3.63 -12.01
N PHE A 299 8.99 -3.75 -10.87
CA PHE A 299 9.03 -4.96 -10.06
C PHE A 299 7.99 -5.96 -10.56
N VAL A 300 8.43 -7.20 -10.80
CA VAL A 300 7.56 -8.30 -11.18
C VAL A 300 7.76 -9.40 -10.16
N ASP A 301 6.78 -9.56 -9.27
CA ASP A 301 6.72 -10.74 -8.43
C ASP A 301 6.38 -11.97 -9.27
N GLU A 302 6.92 -13.12 -8.88
CA GLU A 302 6.77 -14.36 -9.63
C GLU A 302 7.07 -14.21 -11.13
N ILE A 303 8.19 -13.55 -11.48
CA ILE A 303 8.55 -13.21 -12.87
C ILE A 303 8.54 -14.42 -13.83
N HIS A 304 8.73 -15.63 -13.29
CA HIS A 304 8.66 -16.88 -14.05
C HIS A 304 7.27 -17.13 -14.67
N LEU A 305 6.19 -16.59 -14.11
CA LEU A 305 4.83 -16.66 -14.69
C LEU A 305 4.76 -15.97 -16.06
N LEU A 306 5.51 -14.88 -16.26
CA LEU A 306 5.61 -14.20 -17.54
C LEU A 306 6.50 -14.94 -18.55
N MET A 307 7.29 -15.90 -18.07
CA MET A 307 8.31 -16.63 -18.84
C MET A 307 7.93 -18.08 -19.14
N GLY A 308 6.85 -18.59 -18.55
CA GLY A 308 6.70 -20.02 -18.28
C GLY A 308 5.39 -20.63 -18.74
N ALA A 309 5.18 -20.74 -20.07
CA ALA A 309 4.10 -21.55 -20.63
C ALA A 309 4.28 -22.06 -22.06
N GLY A 310 5.50 -22.10 -22.56
CA GLY A 310 5.75 -22.50 -23.95
C GLY A 310 5.84 -24.01 -24.21
N SER A 311 5.81 -24.89 -23.19
CA SER A 311 6.25 -26.28 -23.41
C SER A 311 5.54 -27.38 -22.64
N SER A 312 4.49 -27.13 -21.85
CA SER A 312 3.80 -28.20 -21.10
C SER A 312 2.36 -27.84 -20.72
N GLY A 313 1.47 -27.68 -21.71
CA GLY A 313 0.02 -27.56 -21.47
C GLY A 313 -0.63 -26.33 -22.11
N GLU A 314 -1.82 -26.53 -22.64
CA GLU A 314 -2.68 -25.67 -23.48
C GLU A 314 -3.08 -24.26 -22.94
N GLY A 315 -2.36 -23.63 -22.00
CA GLY A 315 -2.97 -22.49 -21.29
C GLY A 315 -2.13 -21.45 -20.58
N GLY A 316 -0.81 -21.36 -20.73
CA GLY A 316 -0.08 -20.29 -20.05
C GLY A 316 0.40 -19.15 -20.96
N MET A 317 0.59 -18.00 -20.33
CA MET A 317 0.88 -16.71 -20.94
C MET A 317 2.38 -16.56 -21.24
N ASP A 318 2.75 -16.25 -22.49
CA ASP A 318 4.16 -16.04 -22.87
C ASP A 318 4.40 -14.56 -23.20
N ALA A 319 4.60 -13.75 -22.16
CA ALA A 319 5.00 -12.35 -22.30
C ALA A 319 6.53 -12.20 -22.54
N ALA A 320 7.28 -13.31 -22.50
CA ALA A 320 8.73 -13.30 -22.57
C ALA A 320 9.24 -12.67 -23.88
N ASN A 321 8.54 -12.93 -24.99
CA ASN A 321 8.86 -12.38 -26.30
C ASN A 321 8.63 -10.87 -26.40
N LEU A 322 7.73 -10.30 -25.58
CA LEU A 322 7.49 -8.85 -25.51
C LEU A 322 8.60 -8.15 -24.70
N LEU A 323 9.10 -8.79 -23.63
CA LEU A 323 10.11 -8.22 -22.74
C LEU A 323 11.53 -8.25 -23.33
N LYS A 324 11.88 -9.32 -24.07
CA LYS A 324 13.23 -9.55 -24.60
C LYS A 324 13.80 -8.35 -25.40
N PRO A 325 13.08 -7.74 -26.36
CA PRO A 325 13.61 -6.63 -27.14
C PRO A 325 13.94 -5.40 -26.28
N MET A 326 13.06 -5.06 -25.33
CA MET A 326 13.25 -3.88 -24.48
C MET A 326 14.38 -4.08 -23.47
N LEU A 327 14.49 -5.27 -22.89
CA LEU A 327 15.61 -5.66 -22.03
C LEU A 327 16.94 -5.67 -22.80
N ALA A 328 16.92 -6.07 -24.09
CA ALA A 328 18.11 -6.06 -24.93
C ALA A 328 18.58 -4.65 -25.29
N ARG A 329 17.66 -3.70 -25.48
CA ARG A 329 17.95 -2.29 -25.75
C ARG A 329 18.26 -1.49 -24.48
N GLY A 330 18.03 -2.05 -23.29
CA GLY A 330 18.24 -1.36 -22.01
C GLY A 330 17.18 -0.28 -21.72
N GLN A 331 16.06 -0.30 -22.45
CA GLN A 331 14.94 0.63 -22.25
C GLN A 331 14.08 0.23 -21.04
N LEU A 332 14.03 -1.07 -20.72
CA LEU A 332 13.31 -1.59 -19.56
C LEU A 332 14.29 -1.95 -18.45
N HIS A 333 14.07 -1.36 -17.27
CA HIS A 333 14.70 -1.78 -16.02
C HIS A 333 13.67 -2.57 -15.20
N CYS A 334 14.02 -3.79 -14.81
CA CYS A 334 13.13 -4.59 -13.99
C CYS A 334 13.82 -5.33 -12.86
N ILE A 335 13.07 -5.55 -11.79
CA ILE A 335 13.42 -6.39 -10.65
C ILE A 335 12.49 -7.59 -10.70
N GLY A 336 13.02 -8.80 -10.83
CA GLY A 336 12.24 -10.02 -10.75
C GLY A 336 12.31 -10.66 -9.37
N ALA A 337 11.26 -11.36 -8.94
CA ALA A 337 11.33 -12.29 -7.81
C ALA A 337 10.85 -13.69 -8.22
N THR A 338 11.53 -14.75 -7.76
CA THR A 338 11.19 -16.15 -8.07
C THR A 338 11.88 -17.12 -7.11
N THR A 339 11.53 -18.40 -7.13
CA THR A 339 12.26 -19.44 -6.40
C THR A 339 13.49 -19.93 -7.19
N LEU A 340 14.41 -20.62 -6.50
CA LEU A 340 15.60 -21.17 -7.15
C LEU A 340 15.24 -22.23 -8.21
N ALA A 341 14.21 -23.02 -7.95
CA ALA A 341 13.74 -24.08 -8.86
C ALA A 341 13.18 -23.49 -10.16
N GLU A 342 12.32 -22.48 -10.05
CA GLU A 342 11.77 -21.74 -11.19
C GLU A 342 12.84 -21.00 -11.97
N TYR A 343 13.77 -20.31 -11.28
CA TYR A 343 14.87 -19.61 -11.92
C TYR A 343 15.66 -20.55 -12.83
N ARG A 344 16.05 -21.72 -12.31
CA ARG A 344 16.77 -22.76 -13.08
C ARG A 344 15.95 -23.30 -14.25
N LYS A 345 14.63 -23.40 -14.09
CA LYS A 345 13.74 -23.99 -15.10
C LYS A 345 13.44 -23.02 -16.24
N TYR A 346 13.19 -21.75 -15.94
CA TYR A 346 12.63 -20.78 -16.89
C TYR A 346 13.60 -19.65 -17.29
N ILE A 347 14.50 -19.23 -16.40
CA ILE A 347 15.38 -18.06 -16.64
C ILE A 347 16.79 -18.51 -17.06
N GLU A 348 17.38 -19.45 -16.33
CA GLU A 348 18.76 -19.92 -16.58
C GLU A 348 18.91 -20.67 -17.91
N LYS A 349 17.84 -21.34 -18.37
CA LYS A 349 17.84 -22.05 -19.66
C LYS A 349 17.74 -21.11 -20.86
N ASP A 350 17.24 -19.89 -20.68
CA ASP A 350 17.08 -18.92 -21.77
C ASP A 350 18.28 -17.96 -21.80
N GLN A 351 19.17 -18.15 -22.79
CA GLN A 351 20.37 -17.32 -22.97
C GLN A 351 20.07 -15.83 -23.14
N ALA A 352 18.89 -15.44 -23.64
CA ALA A 352 18.55 -14.04 -23.81
C ALA A 352 18.35 -13.38 -22.44
N PHE A 353 17.68 -14.06 -21.51
CA PHE A 353 17.41 -13.55 -20.17
C PHE A 353 18.61 -13.66 -19.23
N GLU A 354 19.36 -14.77 -19.28
CA GLU A 354 20.57 -14.97 -18.47
C GLU A 354 21.63 -13.86 -18.70
N ARG A 355 21.66 -13.28 -19.91
CA ARG A 355 22.55 -12.17 -20.27
C ARG A 355 22.06 -10.79 -19.80
N ARG A 356 20.83 -10.68 -19.31
CA ARG A 356 20.20 -9.40 -18.87
C ARG A 356 19.91 -9.38 -17.38
N PHE A 357 19.70 -10.54 -16.78
CA PHE A 357 19.43 -10.69 -15.37
C PHE A 357 20.68 -11.02 -14.55
N GLN A 358 20.70 -10.56 -13.30
CA GLN A 358 21.72 -10.86 -12.32
C GLN A 358 21.07 -11.41 -11.05
N GLN A 359 21.55 -12.57 -10.60
CA GLN A 359 21.02 -13.23 -9.41
C GLN A 359 21.38 -12.47 -8.12
N VAL A 360 20.38 -12.34 -7.25
CA VAL A 360 20.48 -11.86 -5.86
C VAL A 360 19.83 -12.92 -4.98
N LEU A 361 20.64 -13.67 -4.23
CA LEU A 361 20.14 -14.69 -3.32
C LEU A 361 19.62 -14.02 -2.05
N VAL A 362 18.34 -14.20 -1.75
CA VAL A 362 17.71 -13.77 -0.50
C VAL A 362 17.57 -15.00 0.38
N LYS A 363 18.30 -15.02 1.50
CA LYS A 363 18.31 -16.15 2.41
C LYS A 363 17.24 -15.98 3.49
N GLU A 364 16.77 -17.11 3.99
CA GLU A 364 16.00 -17.15 5.23
C GLU A 364 16.84 -16.53 6.37
N PRO A 365 16.29 -15.58 7.14
CA PRO A 365 16.99 -14.96 8.24
C PRO A 365 17.19 -15.94 9.39
N SER A 366 18.23 -15.70 10.19
CA SER A 366 18.44 -16.44 11.44
C SER A 366 17.36 -16.11 12.48
N ILE A 367 17.21 -16.93 13.52
CA ILE A 367 16.24 -16.66 14.60
C ILE A 367 16.49 -15.28 15.24
N ALA A 368 17.76 -14.90 15.44
CA ALA A 368 18.12 -13.60 16.01
C ALA A 368 17.77 -12.43 15.09
N GLU A 369 17.97 -12.60 13.78
CA GLU A 369 17.54 -11.62 12.77
C GLU A 369 16.02 -11.51 12.73
N THR A 370 15.29 -12.62 12.76
CA THR A 370 13.82 -12.63 12.81
C THR A 370 13.29 -11.93 14.06
N ILE A 371 13.90 -12.12 15.23
CA ILE A 371 13.54 -11.38 16.45
C ILE A 371 13.73 -9.88 16.24
N SER A 372 14.82 -9.47 15.57
CA SER A 372 15.07 -8.06 15.26
C SER A 372 14.06 -7.48 14.28
N ILE A 373 13.66 -8.25 13.26
CA ILE A 373 12.59 -7.90 12.32
C ILE A 373 11.26 -7.72 13.06
N LEU A 374 10.86 -8.70 13.88
CA LEU A 374 9.61 -8.65 14.65
C LEU A 374 9.59 -7.48 15.64
N ARG A 375 10.73 -7.13 16.26
CA ARG A 375 10.84 -5.94 17.12
C ARG A 375 10.63 -4.65 16.34
N GLY A 376 11.14 -4.56 15.11
CA GLY A 376 10.91 -3.39 14.25
C GLY A 376 9.47 -3.29 13.74
N LEU A 377 8.78 -4.41 13.54
CA LEU A 377 7.37 -4.46 13.14
C LEU A 377 6.40 -4.32 14.32
N LYS A 378 6.88 -4.53 15.55
CA LYS A 378 6.08 -4.55 16.77
C LYS A 378 5.10 -3.37 16.85
N GLU A 379 5.61 -2.14 16.73
CA GLU A 379 4.80 -0.93 16.88
C GLU A 379 3.65 -0.87 15.86
N LYS A 380 3.89 -1.29 14.61
CA LYS A 380 2.87 -1.31 13.54
C LYS A 380 1.75 -2.29 13.86
N TYR A 381 2.08 -3.51 14.32
CA TYR A 381 1.08 -4.50 14.70
C TYR A 381 0.32 -4.11 15.98
N GLU A 382 0.98 -3.51 16.96
CA GLU A 382 0.33 -2.98 18.16
C GLU A 382 -0.69 -1.89 17.83
N VAL A 383 -0.34 -0.95 16.93
CA VAL A 383 -1.26 0.10 16.46
C VAL A 383 -2.43 -0.49 15.67
N HIS A 384 -2.16 -1.43 14.76
CA HIS A 384 -3.17 -2.03 13.89
C HIS A 384 -4.22 -2.83 14.68
N HIS A 385 -3.77 -3.68 15.61
CA HIS A 385 -4.66 -4.51 16.42
C HIS A 385 -5.14 -3.83 17.71
N GLY A 386 -4.47 -2.75 18.12
CA GLY A 386 -4.73 -2.06 19.38
C GLY A 386 -4.36 -2.89 20.61
N VAL A 387 -3.42 -3.83 20.48
CA VAL A 387 -2.97 -4.71 21.57
C VAL A 387 -1.51 -4.41 21.93
N THR A 388 -1.04 -4.91 23.07
CA THR A 388 0.38 -4.81 23.45
C THR A 388 1.08 -6.12 23.17
N ILE A 389 2.25 -6.10 22.54
CA ILE A 389 3.03 -7.31 22.21
C ILE A 389 4.25 -7.37 23.12
N LEU A 390 4.31 -8.41 23.95
CA LEU A 390 5.43 -8.61 24.88
C LEU A 390 6.67 -9.14 24.13
N ASP A 391 7.86 -8.75 24.57
CA ASP A 391 9.11 -9.24 23.96
C ASP A 391 9.25 -10.76 24.06
N GLY A 392 8.74 -11.35 25.15
CA GLY A 392 8.64 -12.81 25.29
C GLY A 392 7.82 -13.48 24.20
N ALA A 393 6.76 -12.83 23.70
CA ALA A 393 5.94 -13.35 22.60
C ALA A 393 6.71 -13.31 21.28
N ILE A 394 7.48 -12.26 21.02
CA ILE A 394 8.35 -12.14 19.83
C ILE A 394 9.38 -13.27 19.80
N ILE A 395 10.04 -13.54 20.93
CA ILE A 395 11.03 -14.63 21.04
C ILE A 395 10.35 -15.99 20.84
N ALA A 396 9.18 -16.20 21.46
CA ALA A 396 8.40 -17.42 21.31
C ALA A 396 7.98 -17.64 19.85
N ALA A 397 7.49 -16.60 19.17
CA ALA A 397 7.05 -16.67 17.78
C ALA A 397 8.20 -17.10 16.86
N ALA A 398 9.35 -16.43 16.94
CA ALA A 398 10.52 -16.76 16.11
C ALA A 398 11.06 -18.18 16.39
N THR A 399 11.14 -18.59 17.66
CA THR A 399 11.71 -19.89 18.04
C THR A 399 10.77 -21.06 17.72
N LEU A 400 9.46 -20.91 17.96
CA LEU A 400 8.46 -21.94 17.68
C LEU A 400 8.19 -22.07 16.18
N ALA A 401 8.14 -20.95 15.44
CA ALA A 401 8.00 -20.97 13.98
C ALA A 401 9.14 -21.76 13.32
N ALA A 402 10.39 -21.40 13.65
CA ALA A 402 11.58 -22.07 13.12
C ALA A 402 11.60 -23.58 13.38
N ARG A 403 11.04 -24.00 14.52
CA ARG A 403 11.10 -25.39 14.98
C ARG A 403 9.95 -26.25 14.47
N TYR A 404 8.73 -25.73 14.51
CA TYR A 404 7.52 -26.52 14.31
C TYR A 404 6.83 -26.25 12.97
N LEU A 405 7.09 -25.10 12.32
CA LEU A 405 6.48 -24.71 11.04
C LEU A 405 7.44 -24.95 9.87
N THR A 406 7.91 -26.19 9.71
CA THR A 406 8.95 -26.56 8.73
C THR A 406 8.56 -26.38 7.26
N GLN A 407 7.27 -26.27 6.96
CA GLN A 407 6.76 -26.02 5.61
C GLN A 407 6.80 -24.54 5.21
N ARG A 408 6.84 -23.64 6.20
CA ARG A 408 6.97 -22.19 5.98
C ARG A 408 8.40 -21.75 6.29
N ARG A 409 8.74 -20.52 5.96
CA ARG A 409 10.08 -19.94 6.15
C ARG A 409 9.99 -18.68 7.00
N LEU A 410 11.06 -18.39 7.71
CA LEU A 410 11.22 -17.10 8.39
C LEU A 410 11.50 -15.99 7.34
N PRO A 411 11.11 -14.74 7.61
CA PRO A 411 10.41 -14.26 8.80
C PRO A 411 8.87 -14.43 8.74
N ASP A 412 8.30 -14.72 7.57
CA ASP A 412 6.85 -14.81 7.29
C ASP A 412 6.09 -15.66 8.33
N SER A 413 6.55 -16.88 8.58
CA SER A 413 5.89 -17.77 9.54
C SER A 413 5.86 -17.24 10.98
N ALA A 414 6.83 -16.41 11.37
CA ALA A 414 6.86 -15.82 12.70
C ALA A 414 6.03 -14.53 12.78
N VAL A 415 5.99 -13.76 11.69
CA VAL A 415 5.12 -12.58 11.55
C VAL A 415 3.65 -13.01 11.61
N ASP A 416 3.26 -14.03 10.85
CA ASP A 416 1.89 -14.56 10.87
C ASP A 416 1.46 -15.04 12.26
N LEU A 417 2.37 -15.65 13.04
CA LEU A 417 2.05 -16.08 14.41
C LEU A 417 1.76 -14.90 15.33
N VAL A 418 2.54 -13.81 15.22
CA VAL A 418 2.31 -12.60 16.01
C VAL A 418 1.01 -11.92 15.58
N ASP A 419 0.75 -11.87 14.26
CA ASP A 419 -0.46 -11.28 13.70
C ASP A 419 -1.73 -12.04 14.13
N GLU A 420 -1.76 -13.38 14.00
CA GLU A 420 -2.91 -14.19 14.42
C GLU A 420 -3.12 -14.12 15.95
N ALA A 421 -2.04 -14.12 16.74
CA ALA A 421 -2.16 -13.98 18.19
C ALA A 421 -2.67 -12.60 18.60
N ALA A 422 -2.22 -11.53 17.93
CA ALA A 422 -2.73 -10.17 18.15
C ALA A 422 -4.21 -10.05 17.76
N ALA A 423 -4.60 -10.63 16.63
CA ALA A 423 -6.00 -10.67 16.19
C ALA A 423 -6.88 -11.47 17.17
N ALA A 424 -6.40 -12.62 17.67
CA ALA A 424 -7.13 -13.42 18.64
C ALA A 424 -7.39 -12.64 19.94
N VAL A 425 -6.35 -11.98 20.48
CA VAL A 425 -6.46 -11.13 21.68
C VAL A 425 -7.43 -9.96 21.44
N ARG A 426 -7.36 -9.32 20.27
CA ARG A 426 -8.29 -8.24 19.92
C ARG A 426 -9.74 -8.71 19.91
N VAL A 427 -10.00 -9.87 19.31
CA VAL A 427 -11.35 -10.45 19.23
C VAL A 427 -11.86 -10.81 20.62
N GLU A 428 -11.01 -11.37 21.48
CA GLU A 428 -11.36 -11.66 22.88
C GLU A 428 -11.72 -10.38 23.64
N ARG A 429 -10.96 -9.29 23.45
CA ARG A 429 -11.24 -7.98 24.06
C ARG A 429 -12.52 -7.31 23.55
N GLU A 430 -12.79 -7.39 22.25
CA GLU A 430 -14.00 -6.80 21.66
C GLU A 430 -15.26 -7.63 21.95
N SER A 431 -15.09 -8.90 22.33
CA SER A 431 -16.17 -9.78 22.73
C SER A 431 -16.70 -9.38 24.11
N GLN A 432 -18.02 -9.43 24.26
CA GLN A 432 -18.62 -9.23 25.57
C GLN A 432 -18.13 -10.33 26.54
N PRO A 433 -17.80 -10.00 27.80
CA PRO A 433 -17.49 -10.99 28.80
C PRO A 433 -18.60 -12.06 28.89
N GLU A 434 -18.23 -13.33 29.04
CA GLU A 434 -19.21 -14.42 29.08
C GLU A 434 -20.29 -14.21 30.14
N ILE A 435 -19.93 -13.60 31.27
CA ILE A 435 -20.87 -13.25 32.35
C ILE A 435 -21.93 -12.26 31.85
N LEU A 436 -21.52 -11.22 31.13
CA LEU A 436 -22.42 -10.22 30.55
C LEU A 436 -23.33 -10.85 29.49
N ASP A 437 -22.79 -11.62 28.53
CA ASP A 437 -23.60 -12.29 27.50
C ASP A 437 -24.60 -13.27 28.13
N ASN A 438 -24.19 -14.05 29.14
CA ASN A 438 -25.10 -14.95 29.86
C ASN A 438 -26.23 -14.20 30.58
N MET A 439 -25.92 -13.08 31.24
CA MET A 439 -26.93 -12.25 31.92
C MET A 439 -27.85 -11.56 30.92
N GLU A 440 -27.35 -11.05 29.79
CA GLU A 440 -28.15 -10.44 28.73
C GLU A 440 -29.09 -11.44 28.06
N ARG A 441 -28.61 -12.68 27.84
CA ARG A 441 -29.45 -13.77 27.33
C ARG A 441 -30.57 -14.12 28.31
N LYS A 442 -30.27 -14.23 29.60
CA LYS A 442 -31.28 -14.46 30.66
C LYS A 442 -32.30 -13.33 30.73
N LEU A 443 -31.84 -12.08 30.68
CA LEU A 443 -32.72 -10.92 30.66
C LEU A 443 -33.67 -10.96 29.46
N ARG A 444 -33.14 -11.26 28.26
CA ARG A 444 -33.95 -11.39 27.05
C ARG A 444 -34.98 -12.54 27.16
N GLN A 445 -34.61 -13.66 27.77
CA GLN A 445 -35.54 -14.77 28.03
C GLN A 445 -36.69 -14.34 28.94
N LEU A 446 -36.37 -13.65 30.05
CA LEU A 446 -37.37 -13.14 30.98
C LEU A 446 -38.28 -12.07 30.34
N GLU A 447 -37.75 -11.22 29.45
CA GLU A 447 -38.58 -10.26 28.72
C GLU A 447 -39.58 -10.92 27.78
N ILE A 448 -39.16 -12.00 27.10
CA ILE A 448 -40.06 -12.81 26.26
C ILE A 448 -41.11 -13.50 27.13
N GLU A 449 -40.70 -14.07 28.27
CA GLU A 449 -41.59 -14.71 29.24
C GLU A 449 -42.64 -13.71 29.78
N ILE A 450 -42.21 -12.53 30.21
CA ILE A 450 -43.10 -11.45 30.69
C ILE A 450 -44.11 -11.04 29.61
N HIS A 451 -43.65 -10.82 28.37
CA HIS A 451 -44.54 -10.41 27.28
C HIS A 451 -45.55 -11.51 26.88
N ALA A 452 -45.19 -12.79 27.06
CA ALA A 452 -46.12 -13.90 26.87
C ALA A 452 -47.16 -13.96 28.00
N LEU A 453 -46.71 -13.88 29.25
CA LEU A 453 -47.56 -13.97 30.46
C LEU A 453 -48.47 -12.75 30.66
N ASP A 454 -48.09 -11.56 30.17
CA ASP A 454 -48.91 -10.34 30.23
C ASP A 454 -50.27 -10.49 29.51
N ARG A 455 -50.39 -11.47 28.59
CA ARG A 455 -51.63 -11.76 27.85
C ARG A 455 -52.53 -12.77 28.56
N GLU A 456 -52.05 -13.42 29.61
CA GLU A 456 -52.78 -14.44 30.36
C GLU A 456 -53.44 -13.88 31.62
N LYS A 457 -54.59 -14.48 32.00
CA LYS A 457 -55.49 -13.95 33.05
C LYS A 457 -55.70 -14.91 34.22
N ASP A 458 -55.13 -16.11 34.18
CA ASP A 458 -55.23 -17.08 35.27
C ASP A 458 -54.30 -16.72 36.44
N ASP A 459 -54.69 -17.14 37.64
CA ASP A 459 -53.99 -16.79 38.87
C ASP A 459 -52.55 -17.35 38.92
N ALA A 460 -52.30 -18.48 38.26
CA ALA A 460 -50.98 -19.09 38.18
C ALA A 460 -50.03 -18.28 37.29
N SER A 461 -50.47 -17.87 36.10
CA SER A 461 -49.70 -16.99 35.20
C SER A 461 -49.48 -15.60 35.80
N GLN A 462 -50.43 -15.05 36.55
CA GLN A 462 -50.24 -13.80 37.30
C GLN A 462 -49.27 -13.91 38.48
N ALA A 463 -49.14 -15.09 39.10
CA ALA A 463 -48.11 -15.35 40.10
C ALA A 463 -46.72 -15.45 39.45
N ARG A 464 -46.59 -16.23 38.35
CA ARG A 464 -45.32 -16.37 37.62
C ARG A 464 -44.87 -15.06 36.98
N LEU A 465 -45.79 -14.23 36.48
CA LEU A 465 -45.49 -12.89 35.96
C LEU A 465 -44.84 -11.99 37.02
N ARG A 466 -45.30 -12.04 38.27
CA ARG A 466 -44.71 -11.27 39.38
C ARG A 466 -43.29 -11.75 39.71
N GLU A 467 -43.08 -13.06 39.69
CA GLU A 467 -41.76 -13.66 39.91
C GLU A 467 -40.78 -13.31 38.78
N ALA A 468 -41.19 -13.48 37.52
CA ALA A 468 -40.38 -13.12 36.35
C ALA A 468 -40.02 -11.62 36.32
N ARG A 469 -40.93 -10.73 36.73
CA ARG A 469 -40.63 -9.28 36.88
C ARG A 469 -39.64 -9.00 38.00
N ALA A 470 -39.71 -9.73 39.12
CA ALA A 470 -38.74 -9.60 40.20
C ALA A 470 -37.36 -10.12 39.81
N GLU A 471 -37.29 -11.29 39.15
CA GLU A 471 -36.06 -11.84 38.60
C GLU A 471 -35.43 -10.90 37.56
N LYS A 472 -36.25 -10.31 36.66
CA LYS A 472 -35.79 -9.32 35.69
C LYS A 472 -35.17 -8.11 36.40
N ALA A 473 -35.84 -7.57 37.41
CA ALA A 473 -35.34 -6.41 38.16
C ALA A 473 -33.99 -6.71 38.85
N ASN A 474 -33.85 -7.89 39.46
CA ASN A 474 -32.59 -8.32 40.06
C ASN A 474 -31.46 -8.43 39.03
N ILE A 475 -31.73 -9.07 37.87
CA ILE A 475 -30.74 -9.17 36.80
C ILE A 475 -30.40 -7.79 36.23
N GLU A 476 -31.36 -6.88 36.05
CA GLU A 476 -31.09 -5.51 35.60
C GLU A 476 -30.19 -4.74 36.59
N GLU A 477 -30.40 -4.91 37.89
CA GLU A 477 -29.61 -4.27 38.94
C GLU A 477 -28.17 -4.81 38.97
N GLU A 478 -27.97 -6.12 38.78
CA GLU A 478 -26.64 -6.73 38.67
C GLU A 478 -25.93 -6.37 37.36
N LEU A 479 -26.67 -6.28 36.25
CA LEU A 479 -26.12 -6.09 34.91
C LEU A 479 -25.67 -4.65 34.66
N LYS A 480 -26.37 -3.66 35.25
CA LYS A 480 -26.03 -2.24 35.10
C LYS A 480 -24.58 -1.89 35.45
N PRO A 481 -24.03 -2.23 36.64
CA PRO A 481 -22.64 -1.92 36.96
C PRO A 481 -21.64 -2.66 36.04
N LEU A 482 -21.95 -3.90 35.64
CA LEU A 482 -21.12 -4.68 34.71
C LEU A 482 -21.05 -4.04 33.32
N ARG A 483 -22.17 -3.54 32.80
CA ARG A 483 -22.22 -2.80 31.52
C ARG A 483 -21.44 -1.50 31.61
N GLU A 484 -21.66 -0.72 32.67
CA GLU A 484 -20.97 0.56 32.86
C GLU A 484 -19.45 0.36 32.96
N SER A 485 -18.97 -0.66 33.69
CA SER A 485 -17.55 -0.98 33.76
C SER A 485 -16.99 -1.37 32.39
N TYR A 486 -17.68 -2.25 31.66
CA TYR A 486 -17.25 -2.72 30.33
C TYR A 486 -17.22 -1.58 29.30
N GLU A 487 -18.24 -0.73 29.26
CA GLU A 487 -18.28 0.43 28.36
C GLU A 487 -17.16 1.43 28.68
N SER A 488 -16.87 1.65 29.97
CA SER A 488 -15.78 2.53 30.39
C SER A 488 -14.40 1.99 30.00
N GLU A 489 -14.18 0.68 30.13
CA GLU A 489 -12.94 0.01 29.75
C GLU A 489 -12.74 0.04 28.24
N LYS A 490 -13.79 -0.26 27.47
CA LYS A 490 -13.79 -0.18 26.00
C LYS A 490 -13.50 1.23 25.51
N ALA A 491 -14.13 2.25 26.11
CA ALA A 491 -13.90 3.64 25.76
C ALA A 491 -12.44 4.06 26.00
N ARG A 492 -11.84 3.65 27.12
CA ARG A 492 -10.45 3.94 27.44
C ARG A 492 -9.47 3.27 26.48
N SER A 493 -9.67 1.98 26.20
CA SER A 493 -8.83 1.24 25.25
C SER A 493 -8.91 1.86 23.85
N LYS A 494 -10.09 2.34 23.44
CA LYS A 494 -10.27 3.07 22.19
C LYS A 494 -9.52 4.41 22.19
N GLU A 495 -9.57 5.18 23.27
CA GLU A 495 -8.83 6.44 23.37
C GLU A 495 -7.30 6.22 23.25
N ILE A 496 -6.77 5.19 23.90
CA ILE A 496 -5.35 4.81 23.77
C ILE A 496 -5.02 4.46 22.32
N GLN A 497 -5.88 3.67 21.65
CA GLN A 497 -5.69 3.29 20.26
C GLN A 497 -5.70 4.51 19.32
N ASP A 498 -6.66 5.42 19.49
CA ASP A 498 -6.78 6.65 18.68
C ASP A 498 -5.53 7.54 18.85
N GLN A 499 -4.99 7.65 20.08
CA GLN A 499 -3.73 8.38 20.32
C GLN A 499 -2.52 7.67 19.68
N LYS A 500 -2.45 6.34 19.72
CA LYS A 500 -1.38 5.56 19.06
C LYS A 500 -1.42 5.72 17.53
N ILE A 501 -2.60 5.71 16.92
CA ILE A 501 -2.79 5.99 15.48
C ILE A 501 -2.33 7.43 15.16
N LYS A 502 -2.71 8.39 16.00
CA LYS A 502 -2.28 9.79 15.84
C LYS A 502 -0.75 9.93 15.94
N LEU A 503 -0.11 9.22 16.88
CA LEU A 503 1.34 9.20 17.02
C LEU A 503 2.03 8.68 15.75
N ASP A 504 1.55 7.57 15.17
CA ASP A 504 2.10 7.02 13.91
C ASP A 504 1.96 8.03 12.76
N GLN A 505 0.81 8.70 12.63
CA GLN A 505 0.61 9.75 11.63
C GLN A 505 1.55 10.95 11.83
N LEU A 506 1.79 11.37 13.08
CA LEU A 506 2.73 12.45 13.37
C LEU A 506 4.18 12.06 13.06
N ARG A 507 4.57 10.81 13.35
CA ARG A 507 5.90 10.28 13.00
C ARG A 507 6.11 10.23 11.48
N ASN A 508 5.12 9.75 10.73
CA ASN A 508 5.20 9.74 9.26
C ASN A 508 5.33 11.16 8.68
N LYS A 509 4.58 12.13 9.23
CA LYS A 509 4.70 13.55 8.85
C LYS A 509 6.05 14.15 9.22
N GLN A 510 6.61 13.77 10.37
CA GLN A 510 7.96 14.19 10.77
C GLN A 510 8.99 13.65 9.77
N GLU A 511 8.93 12.37 9.41
CA GLU A 511 9.82 11.78 8.39
C GLU A 511 9.65 12.49 7.04
N GLU A 512 8.43 12.83 6.63
CA GLU A 512 8.17 13.62 5.41
C GLU A 512 8.77 15.03 5.46
N ALA A 513 8.62 15.74 6.58
CA ALA A 513 9.17 17.07 6.78
C ALA A 513 10.71 17.06 6.79
N GLU A 514 11.33 16.07 7.46
CA GLU A 514 12.78 15.90 7.47
C GLU A 514 13.32 15.62 6.05
N ARG A 515 12.60 14.80 5.26
CA ARG A 515 12.96 14.49 3.86
C ARG A 515 12.85 15.71 2.93
N THR A 516 11.78 16.49 3.05
CA THR A 516 11.57 17.71 2.26
C THR A 516 12.42 18.90 2.73
N ARG A 517 13.19 18.71 3.80
CA ARG A 517 14.00 19.74 4.48
C ARG A 517 13.17 20.91 5.00
N ASP A 518 11.90 20.66 5.32
CA ASP A 518 11.08 21.59 6.08
C ASP A 518 11.43 21.46 7.57
N LEU A 519 12.54 22.12 7.93
CA LEU A 519 13.10 22.07 9.28
C LEU A 519 12.16 22.64 10.33
N GLN A 520 11.24 23.55 9.94
CA GLN A 520 10.31 24.18 10.85
C GLN A 520 9.25 23.16 11.30
N THR A 521 8.54 22.54 10.34
CA THR A 521 7.52 21.54 10.68
C THR A 521 8.14 20.30 11.34
N ALA A 522 9.32 19.86 10.90
CA ALA A 522 10.03 18.76 11.54
C ALA A 522 10.36 19.06 13.02
N SER A 523 10.82 20.28 13.32
CA SER A 523 11.14 20.69 14.70
C SER A 523 9.88 20.78 15.56
N ASP A 524 8.81 21.37 15.02
CA ASP A 524 7.53 21.50 15.73
C ASP A 524 6.94 20.13 16.09
N LEU A 525 7.01 19.18 15.16
CA LEU A 525 6.57 17.81 15.37
C LEU A 525 7.44 17.07 16.40
N LYS A 526 8.76 17.17 16.26
CA LYS A 526 9.74 16.43 17.08
C LYS A 526 9.79 16.90 18.53
N TYR A 527 9.70 18.20 18.77
CA TYR A 527 9.91 18.78 20.11
C TYR A 527 8.61 19.09 20.86
N TYR A 528 7.46 19.20 20.18
CA TYR A 528 6.18 19.49 20.83
C TYR A 528 5.13 18.40 20.56
N ALA A 529 4.65 18.28 19.31
CA ALA A 529 3.45 17.47 19.04
C ALA A 529 3.61 15.97 19.34
N ILE A 530 4.76 15.38 19.01
CA ILE A 530 5.06 13.96 19.30
C ILE A 530 5.22 13.73 20.81
N PRO A 531 6.08 14.48 21.53
CA PRO A 531 6.19 14.37 22.99
C PRO A 531 4.85 14.54 23.73
N ASP A 532 4.01 15.48 23.33
CA ASP A 532 2.71 15.71 23.96
C ASP A 532 1.79 14.49 23.84
N VAL A 533 1.76 13.86 22.66
CA VAL A 533 0.97 12.64 22.43
C VAL A 533 1.57 11.45 23.17
N GLU A 534 2.89 11.31 23.22
CA GLU A 534 3.56 10.24 23.96
C GLU A 534 3.31 10.34 25.48
N VAL A 535 3.33 11.55 26.04
CA VAL A 535 2.95 11.79 27.45
C VAL A 535 1.50 11.41 27.67
N ARG A 536 0.58 11.84 26.78
CA ARG A 536 -0.84 11.51 26.89
C ARG A 536 -1.10 10.00 26.83
N ILE A 537 -0.41 9.27 25.95
CA ILE A 537 -0.52 7.80 25.87
C ILE A 537 -0.06 7.17 27.20
N LYS A 538 1.07 7.61 27.74
CA LYS A 538 1.58 7.09 29.03
C LYS A 538 0.61 7.35 30.18
N GLU A 539 0.04 8.55 30.27
CA GLU A 539 -0.99 8.87 31.28
C GLU A 539 -2.19 7.92 31.19
N LEU A 540 -2.72 7.69 29.98
CA LEU A 540 -3.85 6.80 29.75
C LEU A 540 -3.51 5.34 30.08
N GLU A 541 -2.31 4.88 29.73
CA GLU A 541 -1.82 3.54 30.07
C GLU A 541 -1.66 3.38 31.60
N GLU A 542 -1.15 4.38 32.30
CA GLU A 542 -1.03 4.38 33.77
C GLU A 542 -2.40 4.43 34.48
N GLU A 543 -3.36 5.19 33.95
CA GLU A 543 -4.75 5.18 34.44
C GLU A 543 -5.42 3.83 34.24
N LYS A 544 -5.16 3.17 33.10
CA LYS A 544 -5.63 1.81 32.83
C LYS A 544 -5.09 0.82 33.85
N ILE A 545 -3.77 0.76 34.03
CA ILE A 545 -3.11 -0.15 34.97
C ILE A 545 -3.58 0.09 36.41
N ARG A 546 -3.76 1.35 36.83
CA ARG A 546 -4.28 1.68 38.17
C ARG A 546 -5.68 1.13 38.38
N ASN A 547 -6.58 1.32 37.43
CA ASN A 547 -7.96 0.85 37.55
C ASN A 547 -8.06 -0.68 37.52
N GLU A 548 -7.27 -1.35 36.67
CA GLU A 548 -7.18 -2.82 36.64
C GLU A 548 -6.71 -3.37 37.99
N ARG A 549 -5.68 -2.75 38.59
CA ARG A 549 -5.20 -3.13 39.94
C ARG A 549 -6.26 -2.89 41.01
N GLU A 550 -6.94 -1.76 40.98
CA GLU A 550 -8.04 -1.48 41.91
C GLU A 550 -9.21 -2.45 41.77
N ALA A 551 -9.56 -2.83 40.53
CA ALA A 551 -10.60 -3.82 40.26
C ALA A 551 -10.20 -5.22 40.76
N ALA A 552 -8.96 -5.64 40.53
CA ALA A 552 -8.44 -6.91 41.02
C ALA A 552 -8.41 -6.98 42.56
N LEU A 553 -8.00 -5.89 43.22
CA LEU A 553 -8.02 -5.78 44.68
C LEU A 553 -9.45 -5.86 45.26
N ARG A 554 -10.44 -5.27 44.57
CA ARG A 554 -11.86 -5.36 44.97
C ARG A 554 -12.44 -6.77 44.78
N ALA A 555 -11.94 -7.53 43.81
CA ALA A 555 -12.39 -8.88 43.51
C ALA A 555 -11.85 -9.95 44.49
N GLY A 556 -10.90 -9.62 45.37
CA GLY A 556 -10.35 -10.55 46.35
C GLY A 556 -9.50 -11.69 45.77
N ASN A 557 -9.15 -11.61 44.48
CA ASN A 557 -8.25 -12.56 43.83
C ASN A 557 -6.80 -12.23 44.20
N ASN A 558 -6.21 -13.03 45.09
CA ASN A 558 -4.78 -13.02 45.43
C ASN A 558 -3.93 -13.87 44.46
N ASP A 559 -4.55 -14.55 43.50
CA ASP A 559 -3.82 -15.23 42.45
C ASP A 559 -3.46 -14.22 41.35
N ASP A 560 -2.18 -14.23 40.95
CA ASP A 560 -1.61 -13.62 39.73
C ASP A 560 -2.31 -14.09 38.42
N GLN A 561 -3.39 -14.86 38.52
CA GLN A 561 -4.16 -15.38 37.40
C GLN A 561 -5.23 -14.38 37.01
N THR A 562 -5.15 -13.93 35.75
CA THR A 562 -6.12 -13.10 34.99
C THR A 562 -6.04 -11.59 35.16
N LEU A 563 -4.83 -11.02 35.04
CA LEU A 563 -4.63 -9.57 34.95
C LEU A 563 -4.01 -9.09 33.63
N VAL A 564 -3.98 -9.91 32.57
CA VAL A 564 -3.46 -9.45 31.27
C VAL A 564 -4.22 -10.10 30.11
N THR A 565 -5.42 -9.62 29.80
CA THR A 565 -6.15 -9.98 28.58
C THR A 565 -5.73 -9.12 27.37
N ASP A 566 -5.09 -7.98 27.59
CA ASP A 566 -4.78 -7.02 26.51
C ASP A 566 -3.35 -7.10 25.94
N ALA A 567 -2.59 -8.13 26.34
CA ALA A 567 -1.24 -8.34 25.83
C ALA A 567 -1.03 -9.72 25.21
N VAL A 568 -0.34 -9.73 24.08
CA VAL A 568 0.15 -10.94 23.43
C VAL A 568 1.41 -11.39 24.16
N GLY A 569 1.30 -12.50 24.88
CA GLY A 569 2.40 -13.17 25.56
C GLY A 569 2.83 -14.48 24.88
N PRO A 570 3.82 -15.17 25.47
CA PRO A 570 4.25 -16.50 24.98
C PRO A 570 3.12 -17.53 24.96
N ASP A 571 2.15 -17.42 25.87
CA ASP A 571 1.05 -18.37 25.99
C ASP A 571 0.09 -18.27 24.80
N GLN A 572 -0.28 -17.06 24.37
CA GLN A 572 -1.08 -16.84 23.18
C GLN A 572 -0.40 -17.40 21.93
N ILE A 573 0.92 -17.17 21.79
CA ILE A 573 1.70 -17.75 20.68
C ILE A 573 1.69 -19.29 20.72
N ASN A 574 1.86 -19.89 21.90
CA ASN A 574 1.82 -21.35 22.06
C ASN A 574 0.44 -21.92 21.65
N GLU A 575 -0.66 -21.23 21.97
CA GLU A 575 -2.01 -21.66 21.60
C GLU A 575 -2.23 -21.66 20.09
N ILE A 576 -1.78 -20.61 19.39
CA ILE A 576 -1.85 -20.55 17.93
C ILE A 576 -0.99 -21.66 17.30
N VAL A 577 0.25 -21.83 17.76
CA VAL A 577 1.13 -22.91 17.27
C VAL A 577 0.51 -24.28 17.53
N ALA A 578 -0.09 -24.50 18.70
CA ALA A 578 -0.77 -25.75 19.03
C ALA A 578 -1.95 -26.03 18.08
N ARG A 579 -2.73 -24.99 17.74
CA ARG A 579 -3.84 -25.09 16.80
C ARG A 579 -3.36 -25.44 15.39
N TRP A 580 -2.31 -24.79 14.91
CA TRP A 580 -1.77 -25.02 13.56
C TRP A 580 -1.10 -26.39 13.40
N THR A 581 -0.43 -26.86 14.45
CA THR A 581 0.40 -28.08 14.39
C THR A 581 -0.28 -29.31 14.99
N GLY A 582 -1.36 -29.14 15.74
CA GLY A 582 -2.00 -30.18 16.54
C GLY A 582 -1.17 -30.63 17.76
N ILE A 583 -0.06 -29.95 18.07
CA ILE A 583 0.81 -30.30 19.20
C ILE A 583 0.24 -29.66 20.48
N PRO A 584 -0.05 -30.42 21.54
CA PRO A 584 -0.58 -29.87 22.79
C PRO A 584 0.32 -28.78 23.40
N VAL A 585 -0.28 -27.70 23.92
CA VAL A 585 0.41 -26.56 24.55
C VAL A 585 1.37 -27.00 25.66
N THR A 586 1.01 -28.03 26.43
CA THR A 586 1.87 -28.62 27.48
C THR A 586 3.21 -29.13 26.94
N ARG A 587 3.22 -29.65 25.71
CA ARG A 587 4.44 -30.08 25.02
C ARG A 587 5.22 -28.92 24.39
N LEU A 588 4.59 -27.77 24.17
CA LEU A 588 5.25 -26.57 23.65
C LEU A 588 5.94 -25.79 24.78
N LYS A 589 5.28 -25.64 25.94
CA LYS A 589 5.82 -24.92 27.13
C LYS A 589 7.08 -25.56 27.74
N THR A 590 7.32 -26.86 27.50
CA THR A 590 8.50 -27.54 28.06
C THR A 590 9.78 -27.05 27.40
N THR A 591 10.73 -26.59 28.22
CA THR A 591 12.03 -26.09 27.73
C THR A 591 12.79 -27.19 26.99
N GLU A 592 13.65 -26.80 26.05
CA GLU A 592 14.48 -27.78 25.34
C GLU A 592 15.37 -28.57 26.31
N LYS A 593 15.90 -27.90 27.34
CA LYS A 593 16.68 -28.52 28.41
C LYS A 593 15.87 -29.63 29.11
N ASP A 594 14.63 -29.35 29.50
CA ASP A 594 13.78 -30.34 30.18
C ASP A 594 13.41 -31.50 29.27
N LYS A 595 13.14 -31.23 27.99
CA LYS A 595 12.91 -32.26 26.97
C LYS A 595 14.12 -33.19 26.83
N LEU A 596 15.34 -32.63 26.79
CA LEU A 596 16.57 -33.41 26.70
C LEU A 596 16.84 -34.24 27.97
N LEU A 597 16.53 -33.69 29.15
CA LEU A 597 16.66 -34.41 30.42
C LEU A 597 15.67 -35.57 30.51
N GLN A 598 14.42 -35.36 30.10
CA GLN A 598 13.36 -36.38 30.14
C GLN A 598 13.38 -37.35 28.96
N MET A 599 14.18 -37.10 27.91
CA MET A 599 14.19 -37.87 26.66
C MET A 599 14.31 -39.38 26.88
N GLU A 600 15.21 -39.81 27.76
CA GLU A 600 15.44 -41.22 28.07
C GLU A 600 14.20 -41.89 28.69
N LYS A 601 13.48 -41.16 29.57
CA LYS A 601 12.22 -41.65 30.17
C LYS A 601 11.12 -41.75 29.12
N VAL A 602 11.00 -40.76 28.23
CA VAL A 602 9.97 -40.74 27.18
C VAL A 602 10.20 -41.86 26.16
N LEU A 603 11.44 -42.04 25.70
CA LEU A 603 11.81 -43.13 24.79
C LEU A 603 11.62 -44.50 25.47
N GLY A 604 12.05 -44.64 26.73
CA GLY A 604 11.90 -45.88 27.49
C GLY A 604 10.45 -46.27 27.80
N ALA A 605 9.50 -45.32 27.75
CA ALA A 605 8.08 -45.63 27.87
C ALA A 605 7.49 -46.25 26.59
N GLN A 606 8.08 -45.97 25.43
CA GLN A 606 7.66 -46.53 24.14
C GLN A 606 8.48 -47.77 23.73
N VAL A 607 9.75 -47.82 24.14
CA VAL A 607 10.69 -48.89 23.78
C VAL A 607 10.82 -49.89 24.93
N VAL A 608 10.38 -51.12 24.71
CA VAL A 608 10.41 -52.19 25.72
C VAL A 608 11.80 -52.85 25.76
N GLY A 609 12.37 -52.99 26.97
CA GLY A 609 13.60 -53.76 27.25
C GLY A 609 14.93 -53.11 26.87
N GLN A 610 14.99 -52.33 25.79
CA GLN A 610 16.23 -51.77 25.19
C GLN A 610 16.80 -50.54 25.90
N LYS A 611 16.93 -50.58 27.23
CA LYS A 611 17.37 -49.43 28.03
C LYS A 611 18.74 -48.90 27.60
N GLU A 612 19.72 -49.78 27.36
CA GLU A 612 21.08 -49.39 26.99
C GLU A 612 21.14 -48.64 25.64
N ALA A 613 20.36 -49.08 24.65
CA ALA A 613 20.24 -48.40 23.37
C ALA A 613 19.59 -47.01 23.54
N VAL A 614 18.51 -46.93 24.34
CA VAL A 614 17.82 -45.67 24.62
C VAL A 614 18.73 -44.66 25.33
N THR A 615 19.48 -45.09 26.35
CA THR A 615 20.43 -44.24 27.08
C THR A 615 21.56 -43.76 26.15
N SER A 616 22.09 -44.65 25.30
CA SER A 616 23.16 -44.31 24.34
C SER A 616 22.72 -43.27 23.32
N VAL A 617 21.52 -43.43 22.76
CA VAL A 617 20.92 -42.46 21.82
C VAL A 617 20.67 -41.12 22.52
N ALA A 618 20.06 -41.14 23.71
CA ALA A 618 19.77 -39.91 24.46
C ALA A 618 21.04 -39.12 24.80
N ASN A 619 22.13 -39.81 25.20
CA ASN A 619 23.40 -39.17 25.52
C ASN A 619 24.08 -38.53 24.31
N ALA A 620 24.08 -39.22 23.16
CA ALA A 620 24.64 -38.67 21.93
C ALA A 620 23.85 -37.44 21.44
N ILE A 621 22.52 -37.46 21.54
CA ILE A 621 21.68 -36.30 21.19
C ILE A 621 21.94 -35.13 22.16
N ARG A 622 22.06 -35.39 23.47
CA ARG A 622 22.45 -34.38 24.47
C ARG A 622 23.81 -33.76 24.16
N LEU A 623 24.81 -34.58 23.82
CA LEU A 623 26.14 -34.13 23.46
C LEU A 623 26.09 -33.20 22.24
N GLN A 624 25.35 -33.56 21.20
CA GLN A 624 25.20 -32.71 20.02
C GLN A 624 24.49 -31.38 20.33
N ARG A 625 23.39 -31.43 21.08
CA ARG A 625 22.61 -30.23 21.44
C ARG A 625 23.33 -29.29 22.41
N SER A 626 24.28 -29.81 23.18
CA SER A 626 25.16 -28.99 24.04
C SER A 626 26.23 -28.21 23.27
N GLY A 627 26.41 -28.47 21.97
CA GLY A 627 27.46 -27.84 21.17
C GLY A 627 28.87 -28.39 21.42
N LEU A 628 29.01 -29.44 22.24
CA LEU A 628 30.28 -30.12 22.48
C LEU A 628 30.71 -31.04 21.32
N ALA A 629 29.79 -31.38 20.42
CA ALA A 629 30.08 -32.15 19.22
C ALA A 629 30.45 -31.25 18.02
N ASN A 630 31.16 -31.80 17.05
CA ASN A 630 31.50 -31.09 15.81
C ASN A 630 30.22 -30.69 15.03
N PRO A 631 29.98 -29.39 14.74
CA PRO A 631 28.77 -28.94 14.04
C PRO A 631 28.58 -29.54 12.64
N GLY A 632 29.66 -29.95 11.98
CA GLY A 632 29.61 -30.56 10.64
C GLY A 632 29.29 -32.06 10.64
N GLN A 633 29.13 -32.69 11.81
CA GLN A 633 28.93 -34.13 11.93
C GLN A 633 27.56 -34.46 12.54
N PRO A 634 26.65 -35.11 11.79
CA PRO A 634 25.38 -35.57 12.34
C PRO A 634 25.60 -36.74 13.33
N PRO A 635 24.70 -36.94 14.30
CA PRO A 635 24.79 -38.06 15.23
C PRO A 635 24.51 -39.34 14.44
N SER A 636 25.45 -40.26 14.45
CA SER A 636 25.35 -41.53 13.73
C SER A 636 25.27 -42.68 14.73
N PHE A 637 24.32 -43.58 14.53
CA PHE A 637 24.16 -44.78 15.34
C PHE A 637 24.16 -46.01 14.45
N LEU A 638 24.80 -47.08 14.90
CA LEU A 638 24.66 -48.41 14.32
C LEU A 638 23.90 -49.26 15.34
N PHE A 639 22.67 -49.63 15.02
CA PHE A 639 21.88 -50.51 15.88
C PHE A 639 22.23 -51.96 15.54
N CYS A 640 22.89 -52.64 16.48
CA CYS A 640 23.27 -54.04 16.37
C CYS A 640 22.52 -54.87 17.40
N GLY A 641 21.61 -55.72 16.95
CA GLY A 641 20.84 -56.64 17.78
C GLY A 641 19.89 -57.49 16.93
N PRO A 642 19.32 -58.56 17.50
CA PRO A 642 18.24 -59.33 16.88
C PRO A 642 16.94 -58.54 16.75
#